data_AF-A0A956K5V9-F1
#
_entry.id   AF-A0A956K5V9-F1
#
_cell.length_a   1.000
_cell.length_b   1.000
_cell.length_c   1.000
_cell.angle_alpha   90.00
_cell.angle_beta   90.00
_cell.angle_gamma   90.00
#
_symmetry.space_group_name_H-M   'P 1'
#
loop_
_entity.id
_entity.type
_entity.pdbx_description
1 polymer ?
#
loop_
_entity_poly.entity_id
_entity_poly.type
_entity_poly.pdbx_seq_one_letter_code
_entity_poly.pdbx_strand_id
1 'polypeptide(L)'
;VYFRFQRGLKTIDASPLYFGGNNRATGVVHRTLLPFFHWQSREFGNRRELWTIPWIRRSDAARGHKAWALPPLLTFRDRNRERDLMSVTPLLWRHRNLLNDRTTWVALIGGSISDPQQRISWAAPLWLRFVDKRADTAVSVLLPLAFAKRSPERFTLHTLAFSYWKNRQGPGGGGGSLPLLTWVHHSPLRSRQFVLGGVFWRFSNQDPNGTGVADPTAARSAWGIGPLAYRSVRGEGDQRRSSFGLPPLLTFAGSNGSKSHQVVTPLFWHVRDRDPAHQHDTWVLGPIYFQKRAQGFRMGLPPLVVAANDERYRYAVVPPLLFGHVEDKAEGTSRTIWPLFVRATTPTSRLLGAGLLAWDYRRELQGPDPAGPEELGTTVRYRDSVLFPLYYRRQRGDRLLHLSPLGGALQTPEGKTWAAALAYGFDRNGSEGGRRGGGFLPLIHHERRFDGEGKAIGATSVVFPLFLRDRRPERDLDVWTPLIWRAQVRGDKPRNNLAVVPFYFGQRQANGVDVDASLFVFWSRDRTRQTHTLVVGPYYHRLTRKKLISGLGPLAYWEDSDKRRMLVLPPLVVSLEDKVARERTTVALPIWFDRVQRNDSRRVWMAFPFVVGVHGKHNFTKAGLAVPLFYDIHRLYKNFRFTGVVPFLFRYQKGGFQLEDKPEDRYTLWGSFPLFFYGKDGKGRRTHSALGLYWADRSPEGFKFYTLLAGAAQKPGKELHWYAPLIYRKVTNEEHTTFVWPIFAYHKGFRKGKDGKPYKDISTTWVLPPLYVGRHNEDRRWWQSTLLVWQFKRPHKVSTAVAPPIFFFQDSYQQRRLHWLLPLYLRDNNMGKGEAWTAVIPGLYVQHRNQKHNNAVQFPLLWHFRNDKRRVTIGGFLWYDIGSTRKQSRTQVVPLLYGRRQTPEKIGHLVGPGLATWRREAEGMPPALHWRALFWLVGGGNEEGERYLWLFGAKIKLEPKALAPRKTRKRRGKNEDSESTPESTPESMGDEAARNEAIEAAYLRL
;
A
#
# COMPACT_ATOMS: atom_id res chain seq x y z
N VAL A 1 -39.01 -62.51 -41.15
CA VAL A 1 -37.76 -63.27 -41.41
C VAL A 1 -37.11 -63.61 -40.07
N TYR A 2 -36.85 -64.90 -39.81
CA TYR A 2 -36.28 -65.40 -38.56
C TYR A 2 -35.06 -66.27 -38.89
N PHE A 3 -33.92 -65.95 -38.29
CA PHE A 3 -32.67 -66.66 -38.52
C PHE A 3 -32.24 -67.36 -37.25
N ARG A 4 -32.00 -68.68 -37.32
CA ARG A 4 -31.38 -69.45 -36.24
C ARG A 4 -30.02 -69.95 -36.70
N PHE A 5 -28.97 -69.51 -36.03
CA PHE A 5 -27.60 -69.97 -36.21
C PHE A 5 -27.24 -70.92 -35.07
N GLN A 6 -26.90 -72.17 -35.39
CA GLN A 6 -26.47 -73.14 -34.40
C GLN A 6 -25.06 -73.64 -34.75
N ARG A 7 -24.12 -73.48 -33.81
CA ARG A 7 -22.75 -73.98 -33.91
C ARG A 7 -22.40 -74.69 -32.61
N GLY A 8 -22.44 -76.03 -32.64
CA GLY A 8 -22.21 -76.88 -31.47
C GLY A 8 -23.20 -76.59 -30.34
N LEU A 9 -22.67 -76.27 -29.15
CA LEU A 9 -23.42 -75.96 -27.94
C LEU A 9 -23.95 -74.50 -27.87
N LYS A 10 -23.74 -73.70 -28.93
CA LYS A 10 -24.22 -72.31 -29.03
C LYS A 10 -25.34 -72.18 -30.06
N THR A 11 -26.45 -71.55 -29.66
CA THR A 11 -27.53 -71.11 -30.55
C THR A 11 -27.68 -69.60 -30.48
N ILE A 12 -27.90 -68.97 -31.64
CA ILE A 12 -28.24 -67.55 -31.78
C ILE A 12 -29.49 -67.47 -32.64
N ASP A 13 -30.53 -66.83 -32.10
CA ASP A 13 -31.83 -66.60 -32.72
C ASP A 13 -31.96 -65.09 -32.99
N ALA A 14 -32.04 -64.67 -34.26
CA ALA A 14 -32.07 -63.27 -34.65
C ALA A 14 -33.22 -62.95 -35.62
N SER A 15 -33.94 -61.87 -35.34
CA SER A 15 -34.93 -61.20 -36.20
C SER A 15 -34.83 -59.68 -36.00
N PRO A 16 -35.47 -58.84 -36.84
CA PRO A 16 -35.36 -57.38 -36.73
C PRO A 16 -35.73 -56.81 -35.35
N LEU A 17 -36.66 -57.45 -34.63
CA LEU A 17 -37.13 -57.01 -33.31
C LEU A 17 -36.72 -57.94 -32.17
N TYR A 18 -36.17 -59.13 -32.46
CA TYR A 18 -35.81 -60.12 -31.45
C TYR A 18 -34.37 -60.61 -31.62
N PHE A 19 -33.62 -60.64 -30.52
CA PHE A 19 -32.27 -61.17 -30.45
C PHE A 19 -32.12 -62.05 -29.22
N GLY A 20 -32.02 -63.36 -29.41
CA GLY A 20 -31.85 -64.33 -28.34
C GLY A 20 -30.76 -65.34 -28.65
N GLY A 21 -30.38 -66.13 -27.65
CA GLY A 21 -29.42 -67.20 -27.85
C GLY A 21 -29.09 -67.92 -26.55
N ASN A 22 -28.63 -69.17 -26.69
CA ASN A 22 -28.11 -69.94 -25.58
C ASN A 22 -26.69 -70.44 -25.87
N ASN A 23 -25.91 -70.62 -24.82
CA ASN A 23 -24.59 -71.23 -24.88
C ASN A 23 -24.52 -72.23 -23.72
N ARG A 24 -24.75 -73.51 -24.03
CA ARG A 24 -24.81 -74.59 -23.04
C ARG A 24 -23.48 -74.79 -22.30
N ALA A 25 -22.34 -74.48 -22.94
CA ALA A 25 -21.02 -74.60 -22.32
C ALA A 25 -20.78 -73.57 -21.20
N THR A 26 -21.42 -72.40 -21.28
CA THR A 26 -21.26 -71.30 -20.29
C THR A 26 -22.50 -71.08 -19.42
N GLY A 27 -23.57 -71.87 -19.63
CA GLY A 27 -24.86 -71.69 -18.99
C GLY A 27 -25.51 -70.33 -19.28
N VAL A 28 -25.15 -69.68 -20.39
CA VAL A 28 -25.67 -68.37 -20.76
C VAL A 28 -26.91 -68.53 -21.63
N VAL A 29 -28.00 -67.89 -21.26
CA VAL A 29 -29.22 -67.77 -22.06
C VAL A 29 -29.61 -66.30 -22.07
N HIS A 30 -29.85 -65.71 -23.22
CA HIS A 30 -30.34 -64.34 -23.32
C HIS A 30 -31.49 -64.24 -24.33
N ARG A 31 -32.41 -63.33 -24.08
CA ARG A 31 -33.61 -63.07 -24.89
C ARG A 31 -33.87 -61.57 -24.87
N THR A 32 -33.80 -60.93 -26.03
CA THR A 32 -33.96 -59.49 -26.21
C THR A 32 -35.09 -59.24 -27.19
N LEU A 33 -36.04 -58.40 -26.83
CA LEU A 33 -37.03 -57.82 -27.74
C LEU A 33 -36.75 -56.31 -27.79
N LEU A 34 -36.13 -55.85 -28.88
CA LEU A 34 -35.64 -54.47 -28.99
C LEU A 34 -36.82 -53.49 -29.20
N PRO A 35 -36.83 -52.31 -28.54
CA PRO A 35 -35.97 -51.87 -27.44
C PRO A 35 -36.51 -52.20 -26.03
N PHE A 36 -37.63 -52.90 -25.92
CA PHE A 36 -38.46 -52.95 -24.70
C PHE A 36 -37.96 -53.87 -23.59
N PHE A 37 -37.29 -54.96 -23.95
CA PHE A 37 -37.05 -56.08 -23.04
C PHE A 37 -35.71 -56.74 -23.33
N HIS A 38 -34.91 -56.94 -22.30
CA HIS A 38 -33.71 -57.78 -22.35
C HIS A 38 -33.63 -58.62 -21.09
N TRP A 39 -33.69 -59.93 -21.25
CA TRP A 39 -33.49 -60.89 -20.18
C TRP A 39 -32.25 -61.73 -20.44
N GLN A 40 -31.46 -61.93 -19.40
CA GLN A 40 -30.27 -62.76 -19.47
C GLN A 40 -30.08 -63.59 -18.20
N SER A 41 -29.75 -64.86 -18.39
CA SER A 41 -29.28 -65.80 -17.40
C SER A 41 -27.84 -66.18 -17.74
N ARG A 42 -26.92 -66.18 -16.78
CA ARG A 42 -25.52 -66.62 -16.91
C ARG A 42 -25.19 -67.59 -15.76
N GLU A 43 -24.05 -68.27 -15.86
CA GLU A 43 -23.52 -69.14 -14.80
C GLU A 43 -24.55 -70.20 -14.37
N PHE A 44 -25.15 -70.90 -15.34
CA PHE A 44 -26.15 -71.96 -15.11
C PHE A 44 -27.36 -71.50 -14.27
N GLY A 45 -27.71 -70.21 -14.35
CA GLY A 45 -28.87 -69.65 -13.64
C GLY A 45 -28.54 -68.94 -12.34
N ASN A 46 -27.27 -68.92 -11.91
CA ASN A 46 -26.82 -68.19 -10.72
C ASN A 46 -26.96 -66.68 -10.87
N ARG A 47 -26.64 -66.14 -12.06
CA ARG A 47 -26.77 -64.73 -12.37
C ARG A 47 -27.91 -64.50 -13.34
N ARG A 48 -28.90 -63.72 -12.92
CA ARG A 48 -30.07 -63.34 -13.74
C ARG A 48 -30.20 -61.83 -13.79
N GLU A 49 -30.41 -61.31 -14.99
CA GLU A 49 -30.62 -59.89 -15.26
C GLU A 49 -31.88 -59.73 -16.12
N LEU A 50 -32.73 -58.80 -15.71
CA LEU A 50 -33.92 -58.39 -16.43
C LEU A 50 -33.86 -56.88 -16.61
N TRP A 51 -34.01 -56.45 -17.85
CA TRP A 51 -34.05 -55.05 -18.24
C TRP A 51 -35.34 -54.81 -19.01
N THR A 52 -36.12 -53.86 -18.52
CA THR A 52 -37.28 -53.29 -19.20
C THR A 52 -37.17 -51.78 -19.11
N ILE A 53 -37.95 -51.04 -19.90
CA ILE A 53 -37.94 -49.57 -19.88
C ILE A 53 -38.12 -49.00 -18.45
N PRO A 54 -39.16 -49.39 -17.68
CA PRO A 54 -39.33 -48.84 -16.33
C PRO A 54 -38.51 -49.57 -15.27
N TRP A 55 -38.05 -50.81 -15.50
CA TRP A 55 -37.61 -51.69 -14.43
C TRP A 55 -36.37 -52.52 -14.80
N ILE A 56 -35.36 -52.46 -13.95
CA ILE A 56 -34.14 -53.27 -14.04
C ILE A 56 -34.06 -54.13 -12.78
N ARG A 57 -33.80 -55.43 -12.93
CA ARG A 57 -33.57 -56.35 -11.81
C ARG A 57 -32.35 -57.21 -12.09
N ARG A 58 -31.48 -57.34 -11.09
CA ARG A 58 -30.30 -58.20 -11.11
C ARG A 58 -30.28 -59.07 -9.87
N SER A 59 -30.04 -60.36 -10.04
CA SER A 59 -29.84 -61.30 -8.93
C SER A 59 -28.65 -62.19 -9.21
N ASP A 60 -27.80 -62.35 -8.21
CA ASP A 60 -26.66 -63.23 -8.20
C ASP A 60 -26.76 -64.10 -6.94
N ALA A 61 -27.16 -65.35 -7.13
CA ALA A 61 -27.38 -66.29 -6.03
C ALA A 61 -26.07 -66.66 -5.32
N ALA A 62 -24.98 -66.85 -6.07
CA ALA A 62 -23.69 -67.24 -5.52
C ALA A 62 -23.08 -66.15 -4.63
N ARG A 63 -23.15 -64.89 -5.08
CA ARG A 63 -22.61 -63.73 -4.34
C ARG A 63 -23.60 -63.15 -3.32
N GLY A 64 -24.81 -63.71 -3.20
CA GLY A 64 -25.87 -63.21 -2.32
C GLY A 64 -26.32 -61.79 -2.64
N HIS A 65 -26.17 -61.37 -3.90
CA HIS A 65 -26.41 -60.00 -4.34
C HIS A 65 -27.76 -59.90 -5.07
N LYS A 66 -28.63 -58.99 -4.63
CA LYS A 66 -29.93 -58.71 -5.23
C LYS A 66 -30.09 -57.21 -5.38
N ALA A 67 -30.30 -56.74 -6.60
CA ALA A 67 -30.53 -55.34 -6.89
C ALA A 67 -31.73 -55.14 -7.83
N TRP A 68 -32.44 -54.04 -7.65
CA TRP A 68 -33.45 -53.58 -8.59
C TRP A 68 -33.45 -52.06 -8.68
N ALA A 69 -33.87 -51.52 -9.83
CA ALA A 69 -33.99 -50.10 -10.08
C ALA A 69 -35.23 -49.78 -10.92
N LEU A 70 -35.83 -48.63 -10.63
CA LEU A 70 -36.84 -47.92 -11.41
C LEU A 70 -36.19 -46.64 -11.96
N PRO A 71 -35.53 -46.67 -13.14
CA PRO A 71 -34.76 -45.52 -13.64
C PRO A 71 -35.56 -44.22 -13.75
N PRO A 72 -36.82 -44.19 -14.21
CA PRO A 72 -37.61 -42.95 -14.26
C PRO A 72 -37.85 -42.32 -12.89
N LEU A 73 -37.92 -43.14 -11.83
CA LEU A 73 -38.17 -42.70 -10.46
C LEU A 73 -36.88 -42.53 -9.64
N LEU A 74 -35.70 -42.68 -10.26
CA LEU A 74 -34.38 -42.66 -9.60
C LEU A 74 -34.34 -43.50 -8.31
N THR A 75 -35.13 -44.57 -8.30
CA THR A 75 -35.39 -45.40 -7.12
C THR A 75 -34.70 -46.73 -7.32
N PHE A 76 -33.86 -47.13 -6.38
CA PHE A 76 -33.15 -48.39 -6.47
C PHE A 76 -32.92 -49.00 -5.08
N ARG A 77 -32.76 -50.31 -5.07
CA ARG A 77 -32.28 -51.05 -3.91
C ARG A 77 -31.15 -51.98 -4.33
N ASP A 78 -30.06 -51.94 -3.59
CA ASP A 78 -28.89 -52.80 -3.75
C ASP A 78 -28.63 -53.51 -2.42
N ARG A 79 -28.72 -54.84 -2.42
CA ARG A 79 -28.49 -55.68 -1.23
C ARG A 79 -27.43 -56.74 -1.53
N ASN A 80 -26.39 -56.76 -0.72
CA ASN A 80 -25.37 -57.80 -0.72
C ASN A 80 -25.12 -58.29 0.73
N ARG A 81 -24.09 -59.12 0.95
CA ARG A 81 -23.76 -59.65 2.29
C ARG A 81 -23.26 -58.58 3.28
N GLU A 82 -22.72 -57.47 2.79
CA GLU A 82 -22.08 -56.43 3.61
C GLU A 82 -22.97 -55.20 3.82
N ARG A 83 -23.90 -54.92 2.90
CA ARG A 83 -24.74 -53.71 2.90
C ARG A 83 -26.12 -53.94 2.30
N ASP A 84 -27.10 -53.21 2.82
CA ASP A 84 -28.44 -53.02 2.24
C ASP A 84 -28.66 -51.51 2.03
N LEU A 85 -28.68 -51.09 0.77
CA LEU A 85 -28.83 -49.72 0.32
C LEU A 85 -30.16 -49.57 -0.40
N MET A 86 -30.99 -48.62 0.02
CA MET A 86 -32.25 -48.26 -0.61
C MET A 86 -32.30 -46.74 -0.82
N SER A 87 -32.51 -46.31 -2.06
CA SER A 87 -32.72 -44.91 -2.42
C SER A 87 -34.08 -44.77 -3.08
N VAL A 88 -34.92 -43.90 -2.55
CA VAL A 88 -36.14 -43.38 -3.16
C VAL A 88 -35.89 -41.89 -3.40
N THR A 89 -35.09 -41.58 -4.42
CA THR A 89 -34.57 -40.22 -4.65
C THR A 89 -35.68 -39.30 -5.13
N PRO A 90 -35.89 -38.10 -4.55
CA PRO A 90 -35.10 -37.44 -3.50
C PRO A 90 -35.65 -37.58 -2.06
N LEU A 91 -36.68 -38.40 -1.84
CA LEU A 91 -37.45 -38.44 -0.58
C LEU A 91 -36.73 -39.14 0.57
N LEU A 92 -36.09 -40.28 0.28
CA LEU A 92 -35.58 -41.17 1.32
C LEU A 92 -34.33 -41.90 0.87
N TRP A 93 -33.33 -41.88 1.73
CA TRP A 93 -32.10 -42.66 1.58
C TRP A 93 -31.84 -43.47 2.84
N ARG A 94 -31.78 -44.79 2.69
CA ARG A 94 -31.50 -45.74 3.78
C ARG A 94 -30.27 -46.56 3.41
N HIS A 95 -29.27 -46.53 4.26
CA HIS A 95 -28.08 -47.35 4.14
C HIS A 95 -27.83 -48.12 5.44
N ARG A 96 -27.87 -49.46 5.38
CA ARG A 96 -27.48 -50.34 6.47
C ARG A 96 -26.19 -51.04 6.11
N ASN A 97 -25.14 -50.78 6.87
CA ASN A 97 -23.89 -51.55 6.82
C ASN A 97 -24.02 -52.71 7.82
N LEU A 98 -23.99 -53.93 7.31
CA LEU A 98 -24.17 -55.16 8.08
C LEU A 98 -22.91 -55.60 8.83
N LEU A 99 -21.72 -55.14 8.40
CA LEU A 99 -20.45 -55.44 9.08
C LEU A 99 -20.31 -54.68 10.41
N ASN A 100 -20.71 -53.41 10.43
CA ASN A 100 -20.55 -52.52 11.59
C ASN A 100 -21.85 -52.28 12.36
N ASP A 101 -22.93 -52.99 12.00
CA ASP A 101 -24.33 -52.76 12.43
C ASP A 101 -24.73 -51.27 12.45
N ARG A 102 -24.23 -50.51 11.46
CA ARG A 102 -24.50 -49.08 11.33
C ARG A 102 -25.66 -48.86 10.40
N THR A 103 -26.67 -48.16 10.90
CA THR A 103 -27.87 -47.80 10.14
C THR A 103 -27.93 -46.28 9.96
N THR A 104 -28.01 -45.84 8.70
CA THR A 104 -28.14 -44.43 8.31
C THR A 104 -29.46 -44.24 7.58
N TRP A 105 -30.26 -43.30 8.04
CA TRP A 105 -31.49 -42.84 7.41
C TRP A 105 -31.40 -41.33 7.18
N VAL A 106 -31.68 -40.91 5.95
CA VAL A 106 -31.75 -39.51 5.57
C VAL A 106 -33.04 -39.28 4.79
N ALA A 107 -33.80 -38.28 5.22
CA ALA A 107 -34.97 -37.75 4.54
C ALA A 107 -34.77 -36.23 4.33
N LEU A 108 -35.69 -35.59 3.61
CA LEU A 108 -35.56 -34.19 3.17
C LEU A 108 -35.24 -33.20 4.30
N ILE A 109 -35.89 -33.34 5.47
CA ILE A 109 -35.78 -32.40 6.59
C ILE A 109 -35.10 -32.99 7.83
N GLY A 110 -34.60 -34.22 7.75
CA GLY A 110 -34.05 -34.87 8.93
C GLY A 110 -33.49 -36.26 8.67
N GLY A 111 -32.74 -36.75 9.64
CA GLY A 111 -32.11 -38.04 9.53
C GLY A 111 -31.56 -38.54 10.84
N SER A 112 -31.08 -39.78 10.81
CA SER A 112 -30.38 -40.38 11.93
C SER A 112 -29.29 -41.32 11.48
N ILE A 113 -28.22 -41.34 12.26
CA ILE A 113 -27.14 -42.30 12.17
C ILE A 113 -27.10 -43.01 13.52
N SER A 114 -27.24 -44.33 13.50
CA SER A 114 -27.13 -45.17 14.70
C SER A 114 -26.09 -46.25 14.47
N ASP A 115 -25.18 -46.37 15.43
CA ASP A 115 -24.23 -47.48 15.55
C ASP A 115 -24.24 -47.99 17.02
N PRO A 116 -23.48 -49.03 17.36
CA PRO A 116 -23.46 -49.57 18.73
C PRO A 116 -22.95 -48.58 19.80
N GLN A 117 -22.14 -47.58 19.43
CA GLN A 117 -21.50 -46.65 20.38
C GLN A 117 -22.25 -45.32 20.51
N GLN A 118 -22.90 -44.87 19.44
CA GLN A 118 -23.50 -43.53 19.38
C GLN A 118 -24.78 -43.52 18.53
N ARG A 119 -25.61 -42.51 18.80
CA ARG A 119 -26.76 -42.16 17.98
C ARG A 119 -26.78 -40.66 17.74
N ILE A 120 -26.79 -40.27 16.48
CA ILE A 120 -26.92 -38.88 16.04
C ILE A 120 -28.26 -38.77 15.33
N SER A 121 -29.08 -37.80 15.72
CA SER A 121 -30.35 -37.50 15.08
C SER A 121 -30.50 -36.01 14.88
N TRP A 122 -31.03 -35.60 13.72
CA TRP A 122 -31.20 -34.21 13.38
C TRP A 122 -32.54 -33.97 12.66
N ALA A 123 -33.08 -32.77 12.87
CA ALA A 123 -34.17 -32.20 12.09
C ALA A 123 -33.74 -30.79 11.68
N ALA A 124 -33.38 -30.62 10.42
CA ALA A 124 -32.79 -29.39 9.91
C ALA A 124 -33.85 -28.28 9.77
N PRO A 125 -33.53 -27.01 10.08
CA PRO A 125 -32.26 -26.52 10.62
C PRO A 125 -32.21 -26.45 12.17
N LEU A 126 -33.28 -26.81 12.86
CA LEU A 126 -33.52 -26.36 14.25
C LEU A 126 -33.01 -27.31 15.33
N TRP A 127 -32.92 -28.61 15.08
CA TRP A 127 -32.71 -29.59 16.15
C TRP A 127 -31.60 -30.59 15.84
N LEU A 128 -30.69 -30.73 16.80
CA LEU A 128 -29.59 -31.68 16.77
C LEU A 128 -29.53 -32.42 18.11
N ARG A 129 -29.41 -33.74 18.06
CA ARG A 129 -29.23 -34.57 19.24
C ARG A 129 -28.12 -35.59 19.04
N PHE A 130 -27.18 -35.57 19.97
CA PHE A 130 -26.03 -36.46 20.05
C PHE A 130 -26.17 -37.31 21.32
N VAL A 131 -26.14 -38.63 21.16
CA VAL A 131 -26.19 -39.59 22.27
C VAL A 131 -24.96 -40.47 22.19
N ASP A 132 -24.12 -40.39 23.21
CA ASP A 132 -23.03 -41.33 23.45
C ASP A 132 -23.53 -42.44 24.38
N LYS A 133 -23.67 -43.65 23.84
CA LYS A 133 -24.19 -44.80 24.57
C LYS A 133 -23.17 -45.38 25.57
N ARG A 134 -21.87 -45.11 25.39
CA ARG A 134 -20.81 -45.61 26.31
C ARG A 134 -20.73 -44.77 27.57
N ALA A 135 -20.83 -43.44 27.43
CA ALA A 135 -20.70 -42.51 28.55
C ALA A 135 -22.05 -42.17 29.24
N ASP A 136 -23.17 -42.73 28.76
CA ASP A 136 -24.54 -42.32 29.13
C ASP A 136 -24.71 -40.79 29.10
N THR A 137 -24.18 -40.17 28.04
CA THR A 137 -24.28 -38.71 27.86
C THR A 137 -25.11 -38.36 26.64
N ALA A 138 -25.95 -37.34 26.80
CA ALA A 138 -26.76 -36.81 25.72
C ALA A 138 -26.63 -35.29 25.66
N VAL A 139 -26.42 -34.79 24.43
CA VAL A 139 -26.42 -33.36 24.12
C VAL A 139 -27.56 -33.09 23.15
N SER A 140 -28.42 -32.15 23.49
CA SER A 140 -29.52 -31.69 22.65
C SER A 140 -29.36 -30.19 22.40
N VAL A 141 -29.43 -29.79 21.13
CA VAL A 141 -29.30 -28.41 20.68
C VAL A 141 -30.56 -28.04 19.92
N LEU A 142 -31.22 -26.98 20.35
CA LEU A 142 -32.34 -26.34 19.66
C LEU A 142 -31.84 -24.97 19.19
N LEU A 143 -31.40 -24.86 17.95
CA LEU A 143 -30.77 -23.65 17.42
C LEU A 143 -31.80 -22.53 17.19
N PRO A 144 -31.53 -21.28 17.61
CA PRO A 144 -30.45 -20.80 18.50
C PRO A 144 -30.84 -20.74 19.99
N LEU A 145 -32.01 -21.27 20.35
CA LEU A 145 -32.73 -21.00 21.60
C LEU A 145 -32.16 -21.69 22.84
N ALA A 146 -31.73 -22.94 22.72
CA ALA A 146 -31.38 -23.75 23.89
C ALA A 146 -30.31 -24.80 23.62
N PHE A 147 -29.49 -25.03 24.64
CA PHE A 147 -28.50 -26.09 24.73
C PHE A 147 -28.69 -26.85 26.03
N ALA A 148 -28.89 -28.17 25.93
CA ALA A 148 -29.03 -29.05 27.09
C ALA A 148 -27.99 -30.17 27.02
N LYS A 149 -27.23 -30.36 28.10
CA LYS A 149 -26.31 -31.49 28.27
C LYS A 149 -26.70 -32.27 29.52
N ARG A 150 -26.86 -33.57 29.33
CA ARG A 150 -27.18 -34.56 30.36
C ARG A 150 -26.00 -35.53 30.49
N SER A 151 -25.44 -35.62 31.69
CA SER A 151 -24.46 -36.64 32.09
C SER A 151 -24.92 -37.35 33.37
N PRO A 152 -24.23 -38.44 33.78
CA PRO A 152 -24.50 -39.11 35.06
C PRO A 152 -24.33 -38.18 36.27
N GLU A 153 -23.33 -37.30 36.24
CA GLU A 153 -22.99 -36.41 37.36
C GLU A 153 -23.77 -35.09 37.37
N ARG A 154 -24.10 -34.54 36.18
CA ARG A 154 -24.59 -33.16 36.06
C ARG A 154 -25.63 -33.02 34.95
N PHE A 155 -26.62 -32.18 35.22
CA PHE A 155 -27.51 -31.64 34.20
C PHE A 155 -27.22 -30.15 34.02
N THR A 156 -27.06 -29.71 32.77
CA THR A 156 -26.85 -28.30 32.41
C THR A 156 -27.82 -27.89 31.33
N LEU A 157 -28.52 -26.78 31.55
CA LEU A 157 -29.43 -26.14 30.60
C LEU A 157 -29.00 -24.69 30.41
N HIS A 158 -28.72 -24.32 29.17
CA HIS A 158 -28.42 -22.95 28.76
C HIS A 158 -29.52 -22.49 27.78
N THR A 159 -30.18 -21.39 28.13
CA THR A 159 -31.14 -20.68 27.28
C THR A 159 -30.67 -19.24 27.09
N LEU A 160 -31.32 -18.48 26.21
CA LEU A 160 -31.06 -17.05 26.06
C LEU A 160 -31.35 -16.24 27.34
N ALA A 161 -32.31 -16.68 28.16
CA ALA A 161 -32.76 -15.93 29.35
C ALA A 161 -32.05 -16.34 30.64
N PHE A 162 -31.72 -17.63 30.79
CA PHE A 162 -31.08 -18.15 31.99
C PHE A 162 -30.18 -19.36 31.70
N SER A 163 -29.17 -19.52 32.54
CA SER A 163 -28.33 -20.70 32.64
C SER A 163 -28.58 -21.38 33.97
N TYR A 164 -28.68 -22.70 33.94
CA TYR A 164 -28.97 -23.52 35.10
C TYR A 164 -28.13 -24.79 35.08
N TRP A 165 -27.55 -25.14 36.23
CA TRP A 165 -26.92 -26.43 36.42
C TRP A 165 -27.22 -27.02 37.79
N LYS A 166 -27.33 -28.34 37.83
CA LYS A 166 -27.56 -29.10 39.04
C LYS A 166 -26.69 -30.36 39.05
N ASN A 167 -26.05 -30.61 40.18
CA ASN A 167 -25.38 -31.89 40.43
C ASN A 167 -26.45 -32.97 40.68
N ARG A 168 -26.34 -34.13 40.04
CA ARG A 168 -27.29 -35.24 40.20
C ARG A 168 -27.00 -36.10 41.43
N GLN A 169 -25.74 -36.11 41.89
CA GLN A 169 -25.26 -36.96 43.00
C GLN A 169 -25.22 -36.27 44.38
N GLY A 170 -25.65 -35.01 44.52
CA GLY A 170 -25.64 -34.33 45.84
C GLY A 170 -26.17 -32.88 45.83
N PRO A 171 -26.28 -32.24 47.01
CA PRO A 171 -26.74 -30.86 47.14
C PRO A 171 -25.68 -29.91 46.58
N GLY A 172 -26.00 -29.29 45.45
CA GLY A 172 -25.07 -28.38 44.79
C GLY A 172 -25.61 -27.96 43.44
N GLY A 173 -25.58 -26.67 43.20
CA GLY A 173 -26.15 -26.12 41.99
C GLY A 173 -25.99 -24.61 41.95
N GLY A 174 -26.33 -24.09 40.79
CA GLY A 174 -26.37 -22.67 40.59
C GLY A 174 -27.08 -22.34 39.30
N GLY A 175 -27.32 -21.06 39.17
CA GLY A 175 -27.99 -20.52 38.02
C GLY A 175 -27.92 -19.02 38.04
N GLY A 176 -28.21 -18.47 36.88
CA GLY A 176 -28.17 -17.03 36.69
C GLY A 176 -28.89 -16.63 35.43
N SER A 177 -29.38 -15.41 35.43
CA SER A 177 -29.89 -14.75 34.24
C SER A 177 -28.85 -13.73 33.79
N LEU A 178 -28.35 -13.89 32.56
CA LEU A 178 -27.48 -12.89 31.94
C LEU A 178 -28.21 -11.54 31.75
N PRO A 179 -29.46 -11.49 31.26
CA PRO A 179 -30.23 -10.24 31.18
C PRO A 179 -30.39 -9.51 32.51
N LEU A 180 -30.61 -10.24 33.61
CA LEU A 180 -30.82 -9.66 34.94
C LEU A 180 -29.52 -9.52 35.76
N LEU A 181 -28.36 -9.90 35.18
CA LEU A 181 -27.06 -9.96 35.87
C LEU A 181 -27.15 -10.63 37.25
N THR A 182 -27.93 -11.71 37.33
CA THR A 182 -28.13 -12.46 38.56
C THR A 182 -27.25 -13.70 38.61
N TRP A 183 -26.69 -13.96 39.79
CA TRP A 183 -25.88 -15.15 40.03
C TRP A 183 -26.17 -15.72 41.42
N VAL A 184 -26.55 -17.00 41.44
CA VAL A 184 -26.74 -17.76 42.67
C VAL A 184 -25.86 -19.01 42.61
N HIS A 185 -25.02 -19.18 43.62
CA HIS A 185 -24.21 -20.36 43.79
C HIS A 185 -24.31 -20.89 45.21
N HIS A 186 -24.56 -22.19 45.31
CA HIS A 186 -24.58 -22.92 46.57
C HIS A 186 -23.72 -24.19 46.48
N SER A 187 -22.76 -24.31 47.40
CA SER A 187 -21.94 -25.51 47.54
C SER A 187 -22.35 -26.36 48.75
N PRO A 188 -21.98 -27.66 48.77
CA PRO A 188 -22.20 -28.54 49.93
C PRO A 188 -21.63 -27.97 51.24
N LEU A 189 -20.50 -27.27 51.19
CA LEU A 189 -19.79 -26.67 52.33
C LEU A 189 -20.34 -25.29 52.75
N ARG A 190 -21.64 -25.03 52.52
CA ARG A 190 -22.35 -23.77 52.85
C ARG A 190 -21.71 -22.49 52.32
N SER A 191 -20.84 -22.55 51.30
CA SER A 191 -20.45 -21.33 50.58
C SER A 191 -21.68 -20.82 49.82
N ARG A 192 -22.03 -19.56 50.08
CA ARG A 192 -23.19 -18.90 49.48
C ARG A 192 -22.72 -17.64 48.78
N GLN A 193 -23.03 -17.56 47.50
CA GLN A 193 -22.80 -16.36 46.70
C GLN A 193 -24.13 -15.96 46.09
N PHE A 194 -24.51 -14.71 46.32
CA PHE A 194 -25.70 -14.11 45.74
C PHE A 194 -25.35 -12.73 45.19
N VAL A 195 -25.63 -12.51 43.92
CA VAL A 195 -25.46 -11.23 43.23
C VAL A 195 -26.76 -10.92 42.48
N LEU A 196 -27.30 -9.72 42.71
CA LEU A 196 -28.49 -9.19 42.05
C LEU A 196 -28.16 -7.86 41.38
N GLY A 197 -27.95 -7.87 40.06
CA GLY A 197 -27.88 -6.66 39.24
C GLY A 197 -26.83 -5.61 39.65
N GLY A 198 -25.82 -6.01 40.44
CA GLY A 198 -24.88 -5.07 41.07
C GLY A 198 -25.46 -4.21 42.21
N VAL A 199 -26.76 -4.30 42.49
CA VAL A 199 -27.46 -3.57 43.56
C VAL A 199 -27.19 -4.21 44.92
N PHE A 200 -27.15 -5.54 44.98
CA PHE A 200 -26.89 -6.25 46.21
C PHE A 200 -25.96 -7.43 45.97
N TRP A 201 -24.97 -7.56 46.84
CA TRP A 201 -24.09 -8.72 46.87
C TRP A 201 -23.86 -9.19 48.30
N ARG A 202 -23.88 -10.52 48.47
CA ARG A 202 -23.56 -11.18 49.74
C ARG A 202 -22.64 -12.35 49.49
N PHE A 203 -21.48 -12.30 50.12
CA PHE A 203 -20.51 -13.38 50.11
C PHE A 203 -20.32 -13.90 51.53
N SER A 204 -20.52 -15.21 51.68
CA SER A 204 -20.26 -15.92 52.94
C SER A 204 -19.40 -17.14 52.63
N ASN A 205 -18.23 -17.19 53.24
CA ASN A 205 -17.38 -18.37 53.19
C ASN A 205 -17.06 -18.86 54.61
N GLN A 206 -17.51 -20.08 54.90
CA GLN A 206 -17.27 -20.78 56.17
C GLN A 206 -16.06 -21.72 56.10
N ASP A 207 -15.46 -21.92 54.92
CA ASP A 207 -14.19 -22.64 54.76
C ASP A 207 -13.21 -21.76 53.94
N PRO A 208 -12.64 -20.71 54.54
CA PRO A 208 -11.70 -19.82 53.86
C PRO A 208 -10.31 -20.45 53.64
N ASN A 209 -10.00 -21.54 54.36
CA ASN A 209 -8.71 -22.20 54.31
C ASN A 209 -8.71 -23.46 53.40
N GLY A 210 -9.87 -23.85 52.88
CA GLY A 210 -10.02 -24.95 51.92
C GLY A 210 -9.80 -26.33 52.55
N THR A 211 -10.11 -26.47 53.84
CA THR A 211 -9.87 -27.70 54.62
C THR A 211 -10.96 -28.74 54.43
N GLY A 212 -12.04 -28.41 53.72
CA GLY A 212 -13.22 -29.27 53.57
C GLY A 212 -14.12 -29.28 54.81
N VAL A 213 -13.81 -28.46 55.83
CA VAL A 213 -14.51 -28.36 57.11
C VAL A 213 -14.87 -26.89 57.36
N ALA A 214 -16.07 -26.64 57.90
CA ALA A 214 -16.49 -25.29 58.24
C ALA A 214 -15.80 -24.79 59.53
N ASP A 215 -15.10 -23.64 59.47
CA ASP A 215 -14.47 -22.93 60.60
C ASP A 215 -15.17 -21.57 60.85
N PRO A 216 -15.94 -21.43 61.94
CA PRO A 216 -16.64 -20.20 62.26
C PRO A 216 -15.72 -19.07 62.79
N THR A 217 -14.52 -19.38 63.28
CA THR A 217 -13.58 -18.37 63.86
C THR A 217 -12.80 -17.63 62.78
N ALA A 218 -12.48 -18.30 61.68
CA ALA A 218 -11.88 -17.71 60.49
C ALA A 218 -12.92 -17.15 59.49
N ALA A 219 -14.22 -17.20 59.82
CA ALA A 219 -15.31 -16.91 58.89
C ALA A 219 -15.16 -15.54 58.22
N ARG A 220 -15.36 -15.53 56.90
CA ARG A 220 -15.35 -14.31 56.09
C ARG A 220 -16.76 -13.97 55.67
N SER A 221 -17.20 -12.77 56.04
CA SER A 221 -18.48 -12.24 55.60
C SER A 221 -18.30 -10.83 55.04
N ALA A 222 -18.90 -10.62 53.89
CA ALA A 222 -18.95 -9.32 53.26
C ALA A 222 -20.30 -9.16 52.57
N TRP A 223 -20.88 -7.98 52.75
CA TRP A 223 -22.07 -7.57 52.04
C TRP A 223 -21.93 -6.12 51.59
N GLY A 224 -22.61 -5.79 50.51
CA GLY A 224 -22.71 -4.43 50.02
C GLY A 224 -24.04 -4.18 49.31
N ILE A 225 -24.45 -2.93 49.36
CA ILE A 225 -25.61 -2.41 48.63
C ILE A 225 -25.06 -1.38 47.63
N GLY A 226 -24.86 -1.81 46.38
CA GLY A 226 -24.30 -1.00 45.29
C GLY A 226 -23.05 -0.21 45.71
N PRO A 227 -22.90 1.04 45.26
CA PRO A 227 -21.84 1.95 45.72
C PRO A 227 -22.16 2.61 47.07
N LEU A 228 -23.29 2.31 47.72
CA LEU A 228 -23.81 3.09 48.86
C LEU A 228 -23.16 2.73 50.19
N ALA A 229 -23.05 1.43 50.47
CA ALA A 229 -22.53 0.96 51.74
C ALA A 229 -21.86 -0.41 51.58
N TYR A 230 -20.76 -0.61 52.29
CA TYR A 230 -20.16 -1.92 52.45
C TYR A 230 -19.70 -2.14 53.89
N ARG A 231 -19.77 -3.41 54.30
CA ARG A 231 -19.19 -3.88 55.56
C ARG A 231 -18.41 -5.15 55.31
N SER A 232 -17.16 -5.14 55.74
CA SER A 232 -16.29 -6.32 55.70
C SER A 232 -15.87 -6.69 57.12
N VAL A 233 -16.06 -7.96 57.47
CA VAL A 233 -15.54 -8.52 58.72
C VAL A 233 -14.61 -9.67 58.37
N ARG A 234 -13.37 -9.61 58.90
CA ARG A 234 -12.36 -10.64 58.75
C ARG A 234 -11.81 -10.99 60.14
N GLY A 235 -11.94 -12.25 60.52
CA GLY A 235 -11.23 -12.84 61.66
C GLY A 235 -9.83 -13.27 61.25
N GLU A 236 -8.82 -12.96 62.06
CA GLU A 236 -7.42 -13.37 61.86
C GLU A 236 -6.78 -13.58 63.25
N GLY A 237 -6.98 -14.78 63.83
CA GLY A 237 -6.59 -15.08 65.22
C GLY A 237 -7.37 -14.25 66.24
N ASP A 238 -6.69 -13.71 67.26
CA ASP A 238 -7.26 -12.81 68.29
C ASP A 238 -7.58 -11.40 67.77
N GLN A 239 -7.12 -11.06 66.58
CA GLN A 239 -7.35 -9.72 66.02
C GLN A 239 -8.55 -9.73 65.08
N ARG A 240 -9.50 -8.83 65.38
CA ARG A 240 -10.68 -8.60 64.55
C ARG A 240 -10.48 -7.36 63.70
N ARG A 241 -10.40 -7.52 62.39
CA ARG A 241 -10.38 -6.40 61.46
C ARG A 241 -11.79 -6.08 61.00
N SER A 242 -12.22 -4.85 61.27
CA SER A 242 -13.49 -4.29 60.80
C SER A 242 -13.23 -3.10 59.89
N SER A 243 -13.94 -3.09 58.77
CA SER A 243 -13.95 -1.95 57.85
C SER A 243 -15.39 -1.64 57.49
N PHE A 244 -15.75 -0.37 57.60
CA PHE A 244 -17.04 0.17 57.22
C PHE A 244 -16.82 1.39 56.32
N GLY A 245 -17.56 1.45 55.23
CA GLY A 245 -17.51 2.59 54.33
C GLY A 245 -18.88 2.97 53.81
N LEU A 246 -19.10 4.27 53.74
CA LEU A 246 -20.22 4.91 53.05
C LEU A 246 -19.64 5.80 51.95
N PRO A 247 -19.28 5.24 50.77
CA PRO A 247 -18.64 6.00 49.70
C PRO A 247 -19.37 7.29 49.27
N PRO A 248 -20.72 7.36 49.23
CA PRO A 248 -21.42 8.60 48.89
C PRO A 248 -21.22 9.70 49.93
N LEU A 249 -21.01 9.32 51.21
CA LEU A 249 -20.73 10.24 52.30
C LEU A 249 -19.23 10.45 52.53
N LEU A 250 -18.37 9.79 51.73
CA LEU A 250 -16.91 9.82 51.87
C LEU A 250 -16.41 9.49 53.29
N THR A 251 -17.21 8.66 54.00
CA THR A 251 -16.97 8.28 55.39
C THR A 251 -16.34 6.90 55.45
N PHE A 252 -15.16 6.83 56.05
CA PHE A 252 -14.40 5.61 56.26
C PHE A 252 -13.99 5.52 57.73
N ALA A 253 -14.34 4.40 58.36
CA ALA A 253 -13.98 4.11 59.73
C ALA A 253 -13.45 2.67 59.84
N GLY A 254 -12.40 2.50 60.62
CA GLY A 254 -11.83 1.19 60.87
C GLY A 254 -10.85 1.20 62.04
N SER A 255 -10.71 0.01 62.64
CA SER A 255 -9.78 -0.26 63.73
C SER A 255 -8.85 -1.39 63.34
N ASN A 256 -7.57 -1.25 63.68
CA ASN A 256 -6.56 -2.30 63.51
C ASN A 256 -5.58 -2.26 64.69
N GLY A 257 -5.90 -2.96 65.78
CA GLY A 257 -5.08 -2.95 67.00
C GLY A 257 -5.01 -1.55 67.65
N SER A 258 -3.79 -1.04 67.87
CA SER A 258 -3.53 0.29 68.46
C SER A 258 -3.81 1.47 67.53
N LYS A 259 -4.04 1.20 66.24
CA LYS A 259 -4.28 2.22 65.21
C LYS A 259 -5.77 2.38 64.95
N SER A 260 -6.21 3.63 64.94
CA SER A 260 -7.58 4.01 64.60
C SER A 260 -7.57 5.13 63.57
N HIS A 261 -8.50 5.07 62.63
CA HIS A 261 -8.70 6.15 61.66
C HIS A 261 -10.18 6.46 61.55
N GLN A 262 -10.46 7.76 61.53
CA GLN A 262 -11.76 8.32 61.22
C GLN A 262 -11.54 9.34 60.12
N VAL A 263 -12.11 9.06 58.96
CA VAL A 263 -11.93 9.90 57.77
C VAL A 263 -13.30 10.23 57.22
N VAL A 264 -13.64 11.52 57.23
CA VAL A 264 -14.74 12.10 56.47
C VAL A 264 -14.09 13.01 55.44
N THR A 265 -13.67 12.43 54.32
CA THR A 265 -12.84 13.17 53.35
C THR A 265 -13.70 14.12 52.53
N PRO A 266 -13.25 15.36 52.25
CA PRO A 266 -11.97 15.96 52.62
C PRO A 266 -11.98 16.76 53.94
N LEU A 267 -13.11 16.84 54.64
CA LEU A 267 -13.34 17.81 55.72
C LEU A 267 -12.60 17.47 57.02
N PHE A 268 -12.50 16.20 57.36
CA PHE A 268 -12.02 15.79 58.68
C PHE A 268 -11.20 14.52 58.62
N TRP A 269 -9.91 14.63 58.94
CA TRP A 269 -9.04 13.48 59.12
C TRP A 269 -8.46 13.53 60.53
N HIS A 270 -8.71 12.46 61.28
CA HIS A 270 -8.09 12.23 62.57
C HIS A 270 -7.36 10.89 62.52
N VAL A 271 -6.04 10.99 62.50
CA VAL A 271 -5.12 9.86 62.49
C VAL A 271 -4.30 9.94 63.76
N ARG A 272 -4.43 8.89 64.58
CA ARG A 272 -3.80 8.81 65.89
C ARG A 272 -2.99 7.54 66.01
N ASP A 273 -1.70 7.70 66.29
CA ASP A 273 -0.85 6.63 66.81
C ASP A 273 -0.60 6.86 68.31
N ARG A 274 -0.83 5.83 69.12
CA ARG A 274 -0.72 5.89 70.59
C ARG A 274 0.64 5.39 71.09
N ASP A 275 1.58 5.08 70.20
CA ASP A 275 2.94 4.61 70.52
C ASP A 275 3.88 5.76 71.01
N PRO A 276 4.48 5.67 72.21
CA PRO A 276 5.36 6.72 72.78
C PRO A 276 6.59 7.07 71.94
N ALA A 277 7.18 6.11 71.21
CA ALA A 277 8.37 6.36 70.40
C ALA A 277 8.08 7.14 69.10
N HIS A 278 6.81 7.15 68.68
CA HIS A 278 6.36 7.74 67.43
C HIS A 278 5.08 8.55 67.67
N GLN A 279 5.06 9.36 68.73
CA GLN A 279 3.90 10.18 69.05
C GLN A 279 3.53 11.06 67.85
N HIS A 280 2.40 10.74 67.24
CA HIS A 280 1.93 11.35 66.01
C HIS A 280 0.44 11.63 66.16
N ASP A 281 0.13 12.91 66.25
CA ASP A 281 -1.23 13.41 66.29
C ASP A 281 -1.42 14.42 65.18
N THR A 282 -2.26 14.06 64.22
CA THR A 282 -2.51 14.86 63.02
C THR A 282 -3.98 15.21 62.96
N TRP A 283 -4.24 16.51 63.02
CA TRP A 283 -5.54 17.11 62.81
C TRP A 283 -5.56 17.77 61.45
N VAL A 284 -6.50 17.35 60.60
CA VAL A 284 -6.83 18.03 59.35
C VAL A 284 -8.29 18.42 59.42
N LEU A 285 -8.54 19.72 59.49
CA LEU A 285 -9.88 20.31 59.43
C LEU A 285 -9.96 21.16 58.16
N GLY A 286 -10.45 20.55 57.09
CA GLY A 286 -10.42 21.13 55.75
C GLY A 286 -9.00 21.50 55.32
N PRO A 287 -8.72 22.78 54.98
CA PRO A 287 -7.40 23.21 54.53
C PRO A 287 -6.42 23.51 55.68
N ILE A 288 -6.88 23.51 56.93
CA ILE A 288 -6.02 23.75 58.10
C ILE A 288 -5.45 22.42 58.54
N TYR A 289 -4.12 22.35 58.58
CA TYR A 289 -3.44 21.24 59.24
C TYR A 289 -2.57 21.76 60.37
N PHE A 290 -2.60 21.01 61.47
CA PHE A 290 -1.71 21.17 62.58
C PHE A 290 -1.04 19.84 62.87
N GLN A 291 0.28 19.82 62.79
CA GLN A 291 1.08 18.64 63.09
C GLN A 291 2.02 18.94 64.26
N LYS A 292 1.78 18.25 65.37
CA LYS A 292 2.67 18.25 66.53
C LYS A 292 3.70 17.13 66.39
N ARG A 293 4.98 17.45 66.55
CA ARG A 293 6.12 16.51 66.56
C ARG A 293 6.93 16.69 67.85
N ALA A 294 7.91 15.82 68.08
CA ALA A 294 8.76 15.85 69.27
C ALA A 294 9.63 17.13 69.41
N GLN A 295 10.16 17.71 68.32
CA GLN A 295 11.12 18.84 68.33
C GLN A 295 10.70 20.06 67.48
N GLY A 296 9.41 20.35 67.40
CA GLY A 296 8.93 21.51 66.65
C GLY A 296 7.49 21.36 66.18
N PHE A 297 7.08 22.27 65.31
CA PHE A 297 5.72 22.29 64.78
C PHE A 297 5.73 22.51 63.28
N ARG A 298 4.69 21.98 62.64
CA ARG A 298 4.33 22.34 61.27
C ARG A 298 2.88 22.76 61.28
N MET A 299 2.64 23.97 60.80
CA MET A 299 1.30 24.48 60.63
C MET A 299 1.18 25.08 59.25
N GLY A 300 -0.01 24.98 58.71
CA GLY A 300 -0.31 25.67 57.48
C GLY A 300 -1.78 25.66 57.19
N LEU A 301 -2.13 26.61 56.34
CA LEU A 301 -3.39 26.66 55.63
C LEU A 301 -3.04 26.58 54.14
N PRO A 302 -2.63 25.43 53.58
CA PRO A 302 -2.22 25.37 52.19
C PRO A 302 -3.38 25.72 51.26
N PRO A 303 -3.15 26.52 50.20
CA PRO A 303 -1.87 27.09 49.79
C PRO A 303 -1.58 28.50 50.34
N LEU A 304 -2.31 29.01 51.33
CA LEU A 304 -2.22 30.41 51.78
C LEU A 304 -0.96 30.72 52.59
N VAL A 305 -0.66 29.92 53.62
CA VAL A 305 0.50 30.13 54.49
C VAL A 305 1.07 28.78 54.90
N VAL A 306 2.39 28.65 54.79
CA VAL A 306 3.15 27.56 55.37
C VAL A 306 4.32 28.15 56.14
N ALA A 307 4.42 27.78 57.41
CA ALA A 307 5.51 28.17 58.28
C ALA A 307 6.04 26.94 59.01
N ALA A 308 7.36 26.83 59.11
CA ALA A 308 7.98 25.86 59.97
C ALA A 308 9.25 26.42 60.59
N ASN A 309 9.54 25.89 61.77
CA ASN A 309 10.79 26.10 62.47
C ASN A 309 11.31 24.72 62.87
N ASP A 310 12.27 24.24 62.10
CA ASP A 310 12.98 22.98 62.32
C ASP A 310 14.46 23.32 62.63
N GLU A 311 15.29 22.34 63.00
CA GLU A 311 16.69 22.57 63.39
C GLU A 311 17.57 23.21 62.29
N ARG A 312 17.32 22.88 61.01
CA ARG A 312 18.14 23.31 59.86
C ARG A 312 17.60 24.54 59.12
N TYR A 313 16.29 24.68 59.04
CA TYR A 313 15.65 25.66 58.17
C TYR A 313 14.68 26.54 58.94
N ARG A 314 14.75 27.84 58.65
CA ARG A 314 13.69 28.80 58.99
C ARG A 314 13.07 29.27 57.69
N TYR A 315 11.78 28.99 57.51
CA TYR A 315 11.07 29.44 56.31
C TYR A 315 9.65 29.91 56.61
N ALA A 316 9.26 30.94 55.87
CA ALA A 316 7.90 31.42 55.79
C ALA A 316 7.57 31.57 54.30
N VAL A 317 6.51 30.90 53.88
CA VAL A 317 6.01 30.96 52.51
C VAL A 317 4.57 31.41 52.55
N VAL A 318 4.27 32.50 51.85
CA VAL A 318 2.91 33.04 51.70
C VAL A 318 2.62 33.09 50.19
N PRO A 319 2.18 31.97 49.58
CA PRO A 319 1.93 31.91 48.14
C PRO A 319 0.98 32.97 47.59
N PRO A 320 -0.10 33.40 48.27
CA PRO A 320 -0.93 34.52 47.80
C PRO A 320 -0.16 35.83 47.64
N LEU A 321 0.87 36.05 48.46
CA LEU A 321 1.75 37.21 48.36
C LEU A 321 2.99 36.94 47.48
N LEU A 322 3.08 35.73 46.89
CA LEU A 322 4.25 35.22 46.16
C LEU A 322 5.56 35.50 46.92
N PHE A 323 5.46 35.43 48.25
CA PHE A 323 6.53 35.74 49.17
C PHE A 323 7.18 34.45 49.68
N GLY A 324 8.49 34.37 49.55
CA GLY A 324 9.30 33.32 50.13
C GLY A 324 10.54 33.90 50.77
N HIS A 325 10.69 33.65 52.07
CA HIS A 325 11.94 33.88 52.77
C HIS A 325 12.49 32.54 53.24
N VAL A 326 13.72 32.24 52.81
CA VAL A 326 14.46 31.05 53.22
C VAL A 326 15.82 31.48 53.71
N GLU A 327 16.10 31.08 54.94
CA GLU A 327 17.39 31.25 55.60
C GLU A 327 17.99 29.86 55.84
N ASP A 328 19.13 29.60 55.20
CA ASP A 328 19.96 28.44 55.55
C ASP A 328 20.96 28.88 56.62
N LYS A 329 20.70 28.46 57.86
CA LYS A 329 21.51 28.82 59.02
C LYS A 329 22.94 28.25 58.95
N ALA A 330 23.19 27.21 58.15
CA ALA A 330 24.50 26.58 58.03
C ALA A 330 25.40 27.25 56.98
N GLU A 331 24.84 27.77 55.88
CA GLU A 331 25.61 28.30 54.74
C GLU A 331 25.79 29.83 54.71
N GLY A 332 25.15 30.58 55.63
CA GLY A 332 25.16 32.05 55.62
C GLY A 332 24.48 32.66 54.39
N THR A 333 23.57 31.89 53.76
CA THR A 333 22.86 32.32 52.55
C THR A 333 21.45 32.81 52.91
N SER A 334 21.09 33.97 52.36
CA SER A 334 19.73 34.50 52.49
C SER A 334 19.12 34.72 51.11
N ARG A 335 17.88 34.25 50.94
CA ARG A 335 17.12 34.41 49.72
C ARG A 335 15.74 34.95 50.07
N THR A 336 15.47 36.15 49.57
CA THR A 336 14.14 36.75 49.67
C THR A 336 13.60 36.93 48.26
N ILE A 337 12.47 36.27 48.01
CA ILE A 337 11.79 36.28 46.71
C ILE A 337 10.40 36.87 46.91
N TRP A 338 10.12 37.91 46.14
CA TRP A 338 8.81 38.56 46.02
C TRP A 338 8.62 38.97 44.54
N PRO A 339 7.40 39.00 43.98
CA PRO A 339 7.15 39.21 42.56
C PRO A 339 7.76 40.49 41.97
N LEU A 340 7.87 41.57 42.74
CA LEU A 340 8.57 42.78 42.27
C LEU A 340 9.96 42.96 42.88
N PHE A 341 10.45 42.01 43.68
CA PHE A 341 11.71 42.16 44.39
C PHE A 341 12.42 40.82 44.63
N VAL A 342 13.63 40.70 44.08
CA VAL A 342 14.52 39.58 44.36
C VAL A 342 15.80 40.13 44.96
N ARG A 343 16.15 39.61 46.14
CA ARG A 343 17.43 39.85 46.79
C ARG A 343 18.09 38.52 47.09
N ALA A 344 19.27 38.33 46.51
CA ALA A 344 20.16 37.23 46.84
C ALA A 344 21.53 37.80 47.18
N THR A 345 22.04 37.41 48.35
CA THR A 345 23.36 37.81 48.83
C THR A 345 24.22 36.58 49.04
N THR A 346 25.39 36.56 48.42
CA THR A 346 26.46 35.59 48.69
C THR A 346 27.74 36.35 49.04
N PRO A 347 28.80 35.68 49.55
CA PRO A 347 30.06 36.36 49.89
C PRO A 347 30.75 37.08 48.72
N THR A 348 30.55 36.64 47.47
CA THR A 348 31.27 37.14 46.28
C THR A 348 30.39 37.79 45.22
N SER A 349 29.07 37.82 45.42
CA SER A 349 28.15 38.37 44.44
C SER A 349 26.93 39.00 45.08
N ARG A 350 26.44 40.06 44.42
CA ARG A 350 25.21 40.73 44.79
C ARG A 350 24.27 40.72 43.59
N LEU A 351 23.06 40.22 43.82
CA LEU A 351 21.95 40.31 42.87
C LEU A 351 20.87 41.20 43.47
N LEU A 352 20.53 42.26 42.74
CA LEU A 352 19.36 43.09 43.01
C LEU A 352 18.46 43.06 41.78
N GLY A 353 17.25 42.53 41.93
CA GLY A 353 16.23 42.51 40.89
C GLY A 353 14.96 43.20 41.36
N ALA A 354 14.42 44.10 40.54
CA ALA A 354 13.09 44.66 40.71
C ALA A 354 12.16 44.09 39.62
N GLY A 355 11.49 42.98 39.97
CA GLY A 355 10.59 42.23 39.07
C GLY A 355 11.27 41.78 37.78
N LEU A 356 10.56 41.84 36.65
CA LEU A 356 11.13 41.61 35.32
C LEU A 356 11.79 42.85 34.72
N LEU A 357 11.65 44.01 35.35
CA LEU A 357 11.99 45.30 34.73
C LEU A 357 13.46 45.65 34.89
N ALA A 358 14.02 45.56 36.09
CA ALA A 358 15.39 46.02 36.35
C ALA A 358 16.22 44.95 37.04
N TRP A 359 17.36 44.61 36.44
CA TRP A 359 18.33 43.66 36.99
C TRP A 359 19.71 44.29 36.95
N ASP A 360 20.37 44.36 38.12
CA ASP A 360 21.77 44.74 38.22
C ASP A 360 22.53 43.57 38.84
N TYR A 361 23.40 42.98 38.03
CA TYR A 361 24.28 41.90 38.45
C TYR A 361 25.72 42.38 38.42
N ARG A 362 26.34 42.40 39.60
CA ARG A 362 27.75 42.73 39.77
C ARG A 362 28.50 41.51 40.29
N ARG A 363 29.57 41.15 39.57
CA ARG A 363 30.49 40.10 39.97
C ARG A 363 31.92 40.57 39.75
N GLU A 364 32.75 40.35 40.74
CA GLU A 364 34.19 40.56 40.65
C GLU A 364 34.84 39.18 40.54
N LEU A 365 35.59 38.99 39.46
CA LEU A 365 36.32 37.76 39.17
C LEU A 365 37.79 38.14 38.99
N GLN A 366 38.68 37.45 39.69
CA GLN A 366 40.09 37.41 39.32
C GLN A 366 40.20 36.53 38.07
N GLY A 367 40.73 37.07 36.98
CA GLY A 367 40.85 36.35 35.71
C GLY A 367 42.02 36.85 34.87
N PRO A 368 42.63 35.99 34.04
CA PRO A 368 43.81 36.32 33.23
C PRO A 368 43.47 37.27 32.06
N ASP A 369 44.47 38.06 31.66
CA ASP A 369 44.42 39.05 30.57
C ASP A 369 44.05 38.38 29.22
N PRO A 370 43.08 38.92 28.44
CA PRO A 370 42.77 38.42 27.10
C PRO A 370 43.84 38.68 26.03
N ALA A 371 44.94 39.39 26.32
CA ALA A 371 46.05 39.62 25.41
C ALA A 371 47.37 38.98 25.89
N GLY A 372 47.49 37.65 25.79
CA GLY A 372 48.78 36.95 26.00
C GLY A 372 49.04 36.49 27.44
N PRO A 373 50.05 35.61 27.66
CA PRO A 373 50.06 34.69 28.79
C PRO A 373 50.59 35.31 30.09
N GLU A 374 49.88 34.98 31.17
CA GLU A 374 50.34 34.97 32.56
C GLU A 374 50.88 36.29 33.17
N GLU A 375 49.99 37.28 33.32
CA GLU A 375 50.06 38.17 34.49
C GLU A 375 48.75 38.09 35.31
N LEU A 376 48.88 37.58 36.53
CA LEU A 376 47.80 37.46 37.52
C LEU A 376 47.67 38.80 38.23
N GLY A 377 46.80 39.70 37.75
CA GLY A 377 46.64 41.00 38.41
C GLY A 377 45.43 41.86 38.00
N THR A 378 44.85 41.66 36.83
CA THR A 378 43.75 42.52 36.37
C THR A 378 42.38 42.03 36.86
N THR A 379 41.73 42.84 37.69
CA THR A 379 40.34 42.60 38.11
C THR A 379 39.40 42.86 36.92
N VAL A 380 38.93 41.80 36.26
CA VAL A 380 37.98 41.94 35.15
C VAL A 380 36.59 42.22 35.72
N ARG A 381 36.08 43.42 35.49
CA ARG A 381 34.75 43.83 35.95
C ARG A 381 33.66 43.24 35.06
N TYR A 382 32.84 42.36 35.64
CA TYR A 382 31.61 41.87 35.01
C TYR A 382 30.42 42.66 35.52
N ARG A 383 29.78 43.40 34.62
CA ARG A 383 28.53 44.10 34.89
C ARG A 383 27.54 43.83 33.78
N ASP A 384 26.39 43.31 34.17
CA ASP A 384 25.22 43.18 33.32
C ASP A 384 24.10 44.00 33.96
N SER A 385 23.65 45.02 33.23
CA SER A 385 22.54 45.87 33.65
C SER A 385 21.43 45.77 32.61
N VAL A 386 20.25 45.37 33.06
CA VAL A 386 19.07 45.14 32.21
C VAL A 386 17.95 46.04 32.71
N LEU A 387 17.38 46.83 31.81
CA LEU A 387 16.10 47.50 31.97
C LEU A 387 15.17 46.94 30.89
N PHE A 388 14.51 45.81 31.15
CA PHE A 388 13.71 45.11 30.14
C PHE A 388 12.40 45.86 29.85
N PRO A 389 11.97 45.95 28.57
CA PRO A 389 12.68 45.55 27.36
C PRO A 389 13.58 46.66 26.78
N LEU A 390 13.62 47.84 27.41
CA LEU A 390 14.15 49.09 26.84
C LEU A 390 15.66 49.09 26.60
N TYR A 391 16.43 48.47 27.48
CA TYR A 391 17.88 48.64 27.49
C TYR A 391 18.59 47.42 28.06
N TYR A 392 19.63 46.99 27.36
CA TYR A 392 20.57 46.00 27.83
C TYR A 392 22.00 46.51 27.60
N ARG A 393 22.77 46.54 28.68
CA ARG A 393 24.20 46.89 28.67
C ARG A 393 25.01 45.69 29.12
N ARG A 394 25.99 45.32 28.30
CA ARG A 394 27.00 44.32 28.64
C ARG A 394 28.40 44.91 28.52
N GLN A 395 29.15 44.83 29.61
CA GLN A 395 30.55 45.21 29.67
C GLN A 395 31.42 43.99 29.98
N ARG A 396 32.44 43.78 29.14
CA ARG A 396 33.44 42.70 29.25
C ARG A 396 34.78 43.25 28.75
N GLY A 397 35.63 43.75 29.65
CA GLY A 397 36.88 44.45 29.24
C GLY A 397 36.60 45.64 28.33
N ASP A 398 37.31 45.74 27.20
CA ASP A 398 37.18 46.80 26.18
C ASP A 398 36.00 46.64 25.22
N ARG A 399 35.25 45.53 25.33
CA ARG A 399 34.05 45.31 24.52
C ARG A 399 32.83 45.89 25.22
N LEU A 400 32.20 46.84 24.54
CA LEU A 400 30.97 47.48 24.99
C LEU A 400 29.82 47.19 24.01
N LEU A 401 28.75 46.61 24.56
CA LEU A 401 27.53 46.31 23.81
C LEU A 401 26.35 47.05 24.43
N HIS A 402 25.65 47.81 23.58
CA HIS A 402 24.36 48.41 23.89
C HIS A 402 23.29 47.80 23.00
N LEU A 403 22.21 47.32 23.61
CA LEU A 403 21.04 46.81 22.89
C LEU A 403 19.76 47.49 23.41
N SER A 404 18.88 47.84 22.50
CA SER A 404 17.54 48.36 22.74
C SER A 404 16.56 47.79 21.70
N PRO A 405 15.23 47.85 21.93
CA PRO A 405 14.24 47.43 20.93
C PRO A 405 14.35 48.21 19.60
N LEU A 406 14.87 49.44 19.67
CA LEU A 406 15.00 50.33 18.51
C LEU A 406 16.35 50.17 17.79
N GLY A 407 17.28 49.39 18.32
CA GLY A 407 18.61 49.26 17.73
C GLY A 407 19.71 48.87 18.71
N GLY A 408 20.91 48.66 18.19
CA GLY A 408 22.08 48.31 18.98
C GLY A 408 23.36 48.94 18.43
N ALA A 409 24.32 49.12 19.33
CA ALA A 409 25.66 49.59 19.01
C ALA A 409 26.70 48.62 19.58
N LEU A 410 27.66 48.24 18.75
CA LEU A 410 28.80 47.43 19.13
C LEU A 410 30.07 48.22 18.85
N GLN A 411 30.91 48.34 19.88
CA GLN A 411 32.25 48.91 19.77
C GLN A 411 33.29 47.81 19.97
N THR A 412 34.13 47.61 18.96
CA THR A 412 35.30 46.73 18.98
C THR A 412 36.55 47.52 18.56
N PRO A 413 37.77 46.97 18.76
CA PRO A 413 38.99 47.57 18.23
C PRO A 413 39.01 47.69 16.70
N GLU A 414 38.31 46.80 15.99
CA GLU A 414 38.29 46.71 14.51
C GLU A 414 37.27 47.66 13.85
N GLY A 415 36.30 48.20 14.61
CA GLY A 415 35.19 48.93 14.00
C GLY A 415 34.13 49.42 14.97
N LYS A 416 33.30 50.34 14.45
CA LYS A 416 32.07 50.78 15.11
C LYS A 416 30.89 50.44 14.22
N THR A 417 29.96 49.68 14.77
CA THR A 417 28.73 49.28 14.07
C THR A 417 27.53 49.71 14.88
N TRP A 418 26.61 50.40 14.22
CA TRP A 418 25.30 50.68 14.79
C TRP A 418 24.20 50.31 13.80
N ALA A 419 23.13 49.78 14.36
CA ALA A 419 21.97 49.32 13.64
C ALA A 419 20.72 49.83 14.37
N ALA A 420 19.74 50.33 13.61
CA ALA A 420 18.49 50.85 14.15
C ALA A 420 17.28 50.36 13.35
N ALA A 421 16.11 50.36 14.00
CA ALA A 421 14.81 49.96 13.46
C ALA A 421 14.85 48.54 12.86
N LEU A 422 14.82 47.53 13.74
CA LEU A 422 14.96 46.11 13.40
C LEU A 422 13.64 45.54 12.82
N ALA A 423 13.64 45.14 11.55
CA ALA A 423 12.53 44.43 10.92
C ALA A 423 12.82 42.92 10.89
N TYR A 424 11.82 42.06 11.11
CA TYR A 424 12.01 40.61 11.09
C TYR A 424 12.18 40.10 9.64
N GLY A 425 13.29 39.43 9.34
CA GLY A 425 13.62 38.92 8.00
C GLY A 425 14.22 37.51 8.04
N PHE A 426 14.03 36.76 6.96
CA PHE A 426 14.63 35.43 6.79
C PHE A 426 15.85 35.54 5.86
N ASP A 427 17.05 35.28 6.38
CA ASP A 427 18.22 35.16 5.53
C ASP A 427 18.33 33.73 4.99
N ARG A 428 18.50 33.60 3.67
CA ARG A 428 18.67 32.33 2.96
C ARG A 428 20.12 32.06 2.56
N ASN A 429 21.04 33.03 2.73
CA ASN A 429 22.40 32.94 2.23
C ASN A 429 23.45 33.11 3.33
N GLY A 430 23.57 32.11 4.20
CA GLY A 430 24.80 31.92 4.98
C GLY A 430 25.83 31.15 4.15
N SER A 431 26.82 31.84 3.60
CA SER A 431 28.06 31.20 3.13
C SER A 431 28.81 30.61 4.32
N GLU A 432 29.22 29.35 4.18
CA GLU A 432 30.11 28.56 5.06
C GLU A 432 29.90 28.67 6.58
N GLY A 433 29.18 27.70 7.15
CA GLY A 433 29.29 27.32 8.57
C GLY A 433 28.26 27.90 9.55
N GLY A 434 27.41 28.86 9.17
CA GLY A 434 26.48 29.54 10.08
C GLY A 434 25.03 29.06 10.00
N ARG A 435 24.41 28.79 11.15
CA ARG A 435 23.01 28.37 11.34
C ARG A 435 21.99 29.16 10.51
N ARG A 436 21.03 28.45 9.89
CA ARG A 436 19.77 29.02 9.41
C ARG A 436 18.97 29.57 10.60
N GLY A 437 18.79 30.88 10.68
CA GLY A 437 17.96 31.53 11.69
C GLY A 437 17.25 32.74 11.09
N GLY A 438 15.99 32.94 11.46
CA GLY A 438 15.32 34.22 11.23
C GLY A 438 16.12 35.31 11.95
N GLY A 439 16.47 36.36 11.23
CA GLY A 439 17.31 37.46 11.72
C GLY A 439 16.54 38.77 11.66
N PHE A 440 16.86 39.67 12.58
CA PHE A 440 16.38 41.04 12.43
C PHE A 440 17.22 41.74 11.36
N LEU A 441 16.60 42.07 10.23
CA LEU A 441 17.18 42.94 9.20
C LEU A 441 17.11 44.39 9.73
N PRO A 442 18.24 45.09 9.88
CA PRO A 442 18.22 46.49 10.24
C PRO A 442 17.65 47.32 9.09
N LEU A 443 16.62 48.14 9.36
CA LEU A 443 16.14 49.13 8.39
C LEU A 443 17.19 50.22 8.19
N ILE A 444 17.97 50.55 9.22
CA ILE A 444 19.12 51.45 9.13
C ILE A 444 20.35 50.72 9.64
N HIS A 445 21.36 50.56 8.78
CA HIS A 445 22.64 49.98 9.13
C HIS A 445 23.78 50.85 8.63
N HIS A 446 24.70 51.19 9.53
CA HIS A 446 25.92 51.90 9.19
C HIS A 446 27.11 51.22 9.84
N GLU A 447 28.06 50.84 9.00
CA GLU A 447 29.30 50.20 9.40
C GLU A 447 30.48 51.02 8.90
N ARG A 448 31.38 51.39 9.81
CA ARG A 448 32.66 52.04 9.50
C ARG A 448 33.79 51.11 9.90
N ARG A 449 34.65 50.77 8.93
CA ARG A 449 35.77 49.85 9.10
C ARG A 449 37.08 50.62 9.21
N PHE A 450 37.93 50.22 10.15
CA PHE A 450 39.27 50.77 10.34
C PHE A 450 40.33 49.74 9.95
N ASP A 451 41.49 50.19 9.47
CA ASP A 451 42.70 49.35 9.37
C ASP A 451 43.40 49.22 10.73
N GLY A 452 44.48 48.44 10.77
CA GLY A 452 45.31 48.27 11.99
C GLY A 452 45.96 49.57 12.51
N GLU A 453 45.92 50.66 11.73
CA GLU A 453 46.40 51.99 12.11
C GLU A 453 45.24 52.94 12.49
N GLY A 454 43.98 52.47 12.47
CA GLY A 454 42.80 53.24 12.83
C GLY A 454 42.23 54.12 11.70
N LYS A 455 42.70 54.02 10.46
CA LYS A 455 42.24 54.79 9.30
C LYS A 455 41.07 54.10 8.60
N ALA A 456 40.09 54.90 8.12
CA ALA A 456 38.87 54.37 7.53
C ALA A 456 39.09 53.87 6.09
N ILE A 457 38.91 52.55 5.87
CA ILE A 457 39.13 51.89 4.56
C ILE A 457 37.84 51.83 3.72
N GLY A 458 36.68 51.92 4.37
CA GLY A 458 35.39 51.82 3.70
C GLY A 458 34.22 51.99 4.65
N ALA A 459 33.05 52.19 4.05
CA ALA A 459 31.80 52.31 4.78
C ALA A 459 30.67 51.64 3.99
N THR A 460 29.78 50.99 4.74
CA THR A 460 28.52 50.46 4.20
C THR A 460 27.38 51.17 4.88
N SER A 461 26.52 51.82 4.11
CA SER A 461 25.29 52.47 4.61
C SER A 461 24.08 51.86 3.92
N VAL A 462 23.12 51.38 4.70
CA VAL A 462 21.89 50.74 4.21
C VAL A 462 20.69 51.39 4.90
N VAL A 463 19.74 51.85 4.09
CA VAL A 463 18.37 52.19 4.51
C VAL A 463 17.41 51.28 3.73
N PHE A 464 17.15 50.09 4.25
CA PHE A 464 16.39 49.06 3.52
C PHE A 464 14.90 49.45 3.37
N PRO A 465 14.25 49.18 2.22
CA PRO A 465 14.79 48.65 0.96
C PRO A 465 15.24 49.74 -0.02
N LEU A 466 15.18 51.01 0.38
CA LEU A 466 15.31 52.15 -0.50
C LEU A 466 16.77 52.33 -0.91
N PHE A 467 17.68 52.48 0.03
CA PHE A 467 19.03 52.96 -0.22
C PHE A 467 20.09 51.96 0.23
N LEU A 468 21.06 51.67 -0.63
CA LEU A 468 22.29 50.96 -0.26
C LEU A 468 23.46 51.63 -0.95
N ARG A 469 24.44 52.06 -0.15
CA ARG A 469 25.71 52.60 -0.62
C ARG A 469 26.84 51.77 -0.02
N ASP A 470 27.53 51.02 -0.88
CA ASP A 470 28.67 50.18 -0.52
C ASP A 470 29.90 50.69 -1.29
N ARG A 471 30.92 51.12 -0.53
CA ARG A 471 32.17 51.65 -1.06
C ARG A 471 33.31 50.75 -0.60
N ARG A 472 33.92 50.06 -1.56
CA ARG A 472 35.05 49.16 -1.35
C ARG A 472 36.15 49.46 -2.37
N PRO A 473 37.41 49.10 -2.08
CA PRO A 473 38.50 49.21 -3.06
C PRO A 473 38.18 48.52 -4.41
N GLU A 474 37.49 47.38 -4.35
CA GLU A 474 37.15 46.55 -5.52
C GLU A 474 35.84 46.95 -6.23
N ARG A 475 34.91 47.64 -5.53
CA ARG A 475 33.61 48.00 -6.11
C ARG A 475 32.97 49.22 -5.49
N ASP A 476 32.21 49.92 -6.32
CA ASP A 476 31.19 50.86 -5.91
C ASP A 476 29.81 50.36 -6.30
N LEU A 477 28.89 50.38 -5.33
CA LEU A 477 27.48 50.06 -5.54
C LEU A 477 26.62 51.15 -4.91
N ASP A 478 25.84 51.82 -5.75
CA ASP A 478 24.81 52.77 -5.35
C ASP A 478 23.44 52.21 -5.79
N VAL A 479 22.61 51.84 -4.82
CA VAL A 479 21.23 51.42 -5.00
C VAL A 479 20.34 52.51 -4.41
N TRP A 480 19.55 53.18 -5.24
CA TRP A 480 18.61 54.21 -4.77
C TRP A 480 17.21 53.68 -4.55
N THR A 481 16.86 52.59 -5.25
CA THR A 481 15.69 51.75 -5.01
C THR A 481 15.99 50.33 -5.52
N PRO A 482 15.20 49.29 -5.19
CA PRO A 482 15.34 47.96 -5.80
C PRO A 482 15.21 47.96 -7.33
N LEU A 483 14.67 49.04 -7.91
CA LEU A 483 14.49 49.22 -9.35
C LEU A 483 15.61 50.04 -9.99
N ILE A 484 16.32 50.87 -9.22
CA ILE A 484 17.32 51.81 -9.74
C ILE A 484 18.66 51.58 -9.04
N TRP A 485 19.63 51.04 -9.77
CA TRP A 485 20.99 50.85 -9.26
C TRP A 485 22.07 51.12 -10.29
N ARG A 486 23.23 51.54 -9.77
CA ARG A 486 24.48 51.70 -10.50
C ARG A 486 25.55 50.86 -9.82
N ALA A 487 26.25 50.06 -10.61
CA ALA A 487 27.39 49.28 -10.12
C ALA A 487 28.62 49.54 -11.00
N GLN A 488 29.75 49.81 -10.35
CA GLN A 488 31.05 49.91 -10.98
C GLN A 488 31.99 48.90 -10.30
N VAL A 489 32.36 47.87 -11.05
CA VAL A 489 33.26 46.81 -10.58
C VAL A 489 34.64 47.05 -11.16
N ARG A 490 35.66 47.11 -10.29
CA ARG A 490 37.08 47.29 -10.63
C ARG A 490 37.81 45.96 -10.41
N GLY A 491 38.75 45.58 -11.28
CA GLY A 491 39.47 44.29 -11.22
C GLY A 491 39.45 43.51 -12.53
N ASP A 492 39.51 42.17 -12.47
CA ASP A 492 39.73 41.27 -13.62
C ASP A 492 38.68 41.36 -14.75
N LYS A 493 37.45 41.78 -14.42
CA LYS A 493 36.33 41.93 -15.37
C LYS A 493 35.65 43.28 -15.16
N PRO A 494 36.28 44.38 -15.62
CA PRO A 494 35.73 45.71 -15.41
C PRO A 494 34.38 45.81 -16.13
N ARG A 495 33.36 46.19 -15.37
CA ARG A 495 31.99 46.39 -15.89
C ARG A 495 31.31 47.56 -15.22
N ASN A 496 30.60 48.31 -16.04
CA ASN A 496 29.73 49.39 -15.63
C ASN A 496 28.30 49.01 -15.95
N ASN A 497 27.46 48.98 -14.92
CA ASN A 497 26.06 48.60 -15.02
C ASN A 497 25.18 49.75 -14.53
N LEU A 498 24.14 50.05 -15.30
CA LEU A 498 23.04 50.91 -14.92
C LEU A 498 21.75 50.15 -15.15
N ALA A 499 20.88 50.11 -14.14
CA ALA A 499 19.56 49.53 -14.29
C ALA A 499 18.50 50.47 -13.72
N VAL A 500 17.40 50.59 -14.44
CA VAL A 500 16.16 51.31 -14.13
C VAL A 500 15.03 50.35 -14.52
N VAL A 501 14.75 49.36 -13.67
CA VAL A 501 13.81 48.26 -13.96
C VAL A 501 12.36 48.74 -13.92
N PRO A 502 11.49 48.35 -14.87
CA PRO A 502 11.75 47.49 -16.05
C PRO A 502 12.15 48.28 -17.33
N PHE A 503 12.34 49.59 -17.23
CA PHE A 503 12.49 50.49 -18.37
C PHE A 503 13.83 50.39 -19.10
N TYR A 504 14.94 50.20 -18.39
CA TYR A 504 16.28 50.20 -18.97
C TYR A 504 17.27 49.35 -18.17
N PHE A 505 18.12 48.61 -18.87
CA PHE A 505 19.29 47.92 -18.35
C PHE A 505 20.43 48.09 -19.35
N GLY A 506 21.47 48.79 -18.92
CA GLY A 506 22.68 49.03 -19.70
C GLY A 506 23.88 48.35 -19.05
N GLN A 507 24.62 47.58 -19.84
CA GLN A 507 25.91 47.01 -19.46
C GLN A 507 26.96 47.38 -20.51
N ARG A 508 28.13 47.82 -20.04
CA ARG A 508 29.33 48.06 -20.87
C ARG A 508 30.50 47.24 -20.34
N GLN A 509 31.16 46.51 -21.23
CA GLN A 509 32.27 45.62 -20.88
C GLN A 509 33.37 45.68 -21.96
N ALA A 510 34.57 46.14 -21.59
CA ALA A 510 35.66 46.44 -22.54
C ALA A 510 36.03 45.26 -23.47
N ASN A 511 36.00 44.03 -22.96
CA ASN A 511 36.31 42.79 -23.70
C ASN A 511 35.15 41.77 -23.65
N GLY A 512 33.91 42.24 -23.67
CA GLY A 512 32.75 41.37 -23.49
C GLY A 512 31.52 41.79 -24.28
N VAL A 513 30.36 41.57 -23.68
CA VAL A 513 29.06 41.80 -24.32
C VAL A 513 28.51 43.14 -23.82
N ASP A 514 28.34 44.06 -24.77
CA ASP A 514 27.56 45.28 -24.55
C ASP A 514 26.08 44.92 -24.69
N VAL A 515 25.27 45.39 -23.73
CA VAL A 515 23.82 45.13 -23.69
C VAL A 515 23.09 46.42 -23.37
N ASP A 516 22.05 46.71 -24.15
CA ASP A 516 21.01 47.66 -23.81
C ASP A 516 19.66 46.95 -23.92
N ALA A 517 18.94 46.84 -22.82
CA ALA A 517 17.63 46.21 -22.77
C ALA A 517 16.61 47.20 -22.19
N SER A 518 15.46 47.30 -22.84
CA SER A 518 14.29 48.09 -22.42
C SER A 518 13.02 47.29 -22.74
N LEU A 519 11.84 47.83 -22.42
CA LEU A 519 10.57 47.16 -22.69
C LEU A 519 10.34 46.81 -24.18
N PHE A 520 10.83 47.66 -25.10
CA PHE A 520 10.62 47.50 -26.54
C PHE A 520 11.90 47.29 -27.34
N VAL A 521 13.06 47.58 -26.77
CA VAL A 521 14.35 47.48 -27.47
C VAL A 521 15.27 46.56 -26.71
N PHE A 522 15.78 45.54 -27.39
CA PHE A 522 16.90 44.74 -26.94
C PHE A 522 18.02 44.84 -27.97
N TRP A 523 19.16 45.38 -27.55
CA TRP A 523 20.35 45.47 -28.36
C TRP A 523 21.50 44.77 -27.64
N SER A 524 22.21 43.92 -28.36
CA SER A 524 23.39 43.24 -27.86
C SER A 524 24.44 43.13 -28.94
N ARG A 525 25.68 43.49 -28.57
CA ARG A 525 26.85 43.41 -29.43
C ARG A 525 27.99 42.72 -28.69
N ASP A 526 28.51 41.68 -29.31
CA ASP A 526 29.78 41.06 -28.91
C ASP A 526 30.81 41.37 -29.99
N ARG A 527 31.77 42.24 -29.65
CA ARG A 527 32.83 42.66 -30.58
C ARG A 527 33.77 41.51 -30.92
N THR A 528 34.01 40.60 -29.99
CA THR A 528 34.96 39.47 -30.15
C THR A 528 34.38 38.38 -31.07
N ARG A 529 33.09 38.05 -30.90
CA ARG A 529 32.40 37.02 -31.68
C ARG A 529 31.80 37.53 -32.99
N GLN A 530 31.82 38.85 -33.22
CA GLN A 530 31.15 39.52 -34.33
C GLN A 530 29.66 39.17 -34.38
N THR A 531 28.99 39.16 -33.23
CA THR A 531 27.55 38.90 -33.15
C THR A 531 26.80 40.17 -32.82
N HIS A 532 25.71 40.40 -33.56
CA HIS A 532 24.84 41.55 -33.39
C HIS A 532 23.39 41.06 -33.28
N THR A 533 22.70 41.44 -32.21
CA THR A 533 21.27 41.15 -32.00
C THR A 533 20.54 42.46 -31.72
N LEU A 534 19.50 42.72 -32.49
CA LEU A 534 18.60 43.85 -32.33
C LEU A 534 17.17 43.33 -32.34
N VAL A 535 16.38 43.70 -31.34
CA VAL A 535 14.94 43.49 -31.27
C VAL A 535 14.32 44.84 -30.97
N VAL A 536 13.40 45.29 -31.82
CA VAL A 536 12.64 46.54 -31.66
C VAL A 536 11.16 46.20 -31.85
N GLY A 537 10.44 46.01 -30.74
CA GLY A 537 9.06 45.52 -30.73
C GLY A 537 8.95 44.17 -31.47
N PRO A 538 8.12 44.07 -32.53
CA PRO A 538 7.98 42.84 -33.31
C PRO A 538 9.15 42.59 -34.28
N TYR A 539 9.97 43.62 -34.57
CA TYR A 539 11.13 43.48 -35.45
C TYR A 539 12.28 42.81 -34.71
N TYR A 540 12.89 41.79 -35.32
CA TYR A 540 14.10 41.16 -34.83
C TYR A 540 15.12 41.01 -35.96
N HIS A 541 16.39 41.20 -35.61
CA HIS A 541 17.53 41.07 -36.49
C HIS A 541 18.69 40.47 -35.70
N ARG A 542 19.23 39.35 -36.18
CA ARG A 542 20.35 38.66 -35.57
C ARG A 542 21.35 38.26 -36.63
N LEU A 543 22.56 38.79 -36.52
CA LEU A 543 23.70 38.45 -37.34
C LEU A 543 24.72 37.67 -36.50
N THR A 544 25.15 36.53 -37.04
CA THR A 544 26.24 35.70 -36.53
C THR A 544 27.13 35.30 -37.70
N ARG A 545 28.35 34.79 -37.43
CA ARG A 545 29.31 34.41 -38.49
C ARG A 545 28.77 33.46 -39.57
N LYS A 546 27.78 32.61 -39.27
CA LYS A 546 27.25 31.58 -40.18
C LYS A 546 25.77 31.74 -40.53
N LYS A 547 25.10 32.71 -39.91
CA LYS A 547 23.64 32.78 -39.90
C LYS A 547 23.15 34.22 -39.73
N LEU A 548 22.25 34.60 -40.61
CA LEU A 548 21.47 35.82 -40.55
C LEU A 548 19.99 35.46 -40.33
N ILE A 549 19.36 36.13 -39.37
CA ILE A 549 17.93 36.02 -39.09
C ILE A 549 17.37 37.44 -39.10
N SER A 550 16.30 37.68 -39.83
CA SER A 550 15.56 38.93 -39.72
C SER A 550 14.07 38.71 -39.97
N GLY A 551 13.21 39.48 -39.32
CA GLY A 551 11.79 39.42 -39.57
C GLY A 551 10.98 40.32 -38.65
N LEU A 552 9.67 40.25 -38.81
CA LEU A 552 8.69 41.02 -38.06
C LEU A 552 7.65 40.03 -37.53
N GLY A 553 7.78 39.60 -36.27
CA GLY A 553 6.93 38.54 -35.71
C GLY A 553 5.51 39.03 -35.40
N PRO A 554 4.45 38.25 -35.70
CA PRO A 554 4.43 36.93 -36.36
C PRO A 554 4.31 37.00 -37.90
N LEU A 555 4.38 38.19 -38.51
CA LEU A 555 4.07 38.45 -39.93
C LEU A 555 5.13 37.94 -40.92
N ALA A 556 6.41 38.03 -40.58
CA ALA A 556 7.51 37.66 -41.46
C ALA A 556 8.68 37.02 -40.70
N TYR A 557 9.24 35.96 -41.27
CA TYR A 557 10.46 35.30 -40.81
C TYR A 557 11.36 35.00 -42.00
N TRP A 558 12.58 35.53 -41.98
CA TRP A 558 13.63 35.24 -42.95
C TRP A 558 14.89 34.75 -42.24
N GLU A 559 15.42 33.64 -42.71
CA GLU A 559 16.67 33.06 -42.24
C GLU A 559 17.52 32.66 -43.43
N ASP A 560 18.78 33.09 -43.43
CA ASP A 560 19.79 32.62 -44.37
C ASP A 560 21.02 32.11 -43.61
N SER A 561 21.42 30.89 -43.92
CA SER A 561 22.57 30.22 -43.29
C SER A 561 23.35 29.43 -44.34
N ASP A 562 24.52 28.93 -43.93
CA ASP A 562 25.31 27.97 -44.71
C ASP A 562 24.53 26.71 -45.08
N LYS A 563 23.64 26.22 -44.21
CA LYS A 563 22.92 24.95 -44.38
C LYS A 563 21.51 25.09 -44.98
N ARG A 564 20.79 26.16 -44.65
CA ARG A 564 19.38 26.34 -45.02
C ARG A 564 19.02 27.79 -45.29
N ARG A 565 18.01 28.00 -46.13
CA ARG A 565 17.34 29.28 -46.35
C ARG A 565 15.84 29.09 -46.12
N MET A 566 15.23 29.99 -45.36
CA MET A 566 13.83 29.92 -44.95
C MET A 566 13.18 31.29 -45.07
N LEU A 567 12.02 31.34 -45.71
CA LEU A 567 11.14 32.50 -45.80
C LEU A 567 9.74 32.06 -45.39
N VAL A 568 9.17 32.71 -44.38
CA VAL A 568 7.80 32.49 -43.93
C VAL A 568 7.10 33.84 -43.86
N LEU A 569 6.05 34.00 -44.66
CA LEU A 569 5.22 35.18 -44.74
C LEU A 569 3.74 34.72 -44.73
N PRO A 570 3.19 34.29 -43.59
CA PRO A 570 1.82 33.78 -43.52
C PRO A 570 0.77 34.89 -43.75
N PRO A 571 -0.35 34.59 -44.45
CA PRO A 571 -0.70 33.32 -45.11
C PRO A 571 -0.10 33.18 -46.52
N LEU A 572 0.64 34.17 -47.02
CA LEU A 572 1.03 34.28 -48.43
C LEU A 572 1.99 33.18 -48.90
N VAL A 573 3.18 33.07 -48.29
CA VAL A 573 4.26 32.20 -48.81
C VAL A 573 5.08 31.58 -47.68
N VAL A 574 5.37 30.28 -47.81
CA VAL A 574 6.36 29.53 -47.03
C VAL A 574 7.34 28.87 -48.00
N SER A 575 8.60 29.31 -48.01
CA SER A 575 9.67 28.72 -48.81
C SER A 575 10.78 28.18 -47.91
N LEU A 576 11.06 26.90 -48.05
CA LEU A 576 12.06 26.14 -47.29
C LEU A 576 13.06 25.56 -48.28
N GLU A 577 14.33 25.95 -48.15
CA GLU A 577 15.43 25.46 -48.96
C GLU A 577 16.50 24.85 -48.06
N ASP A 578 16.79 23.57 -48.29
CA ASP A 578 17.94 22.87 -47.72
C ASP A 578 19.08 22.89 -48.75
N LYS A 579 20.13 23.66 -48.45
CA LYS A 579 21.28 23.84 -49.36
C LYS A 579 22.18 22.61 -49.41
N VAL A 580 22.16 21.78 -48.37
CA VAL A 580 22.95 20.54 -48.28
C VAL A 580 22.29 19.44 -49.09
N ALA A 581 20.99 19.21 -48.87
CA ALA A 581 20.20 18.21 -49.60
C ALA A 581 19.80 18.68 -51.01
N ARG A 582 20.01 19.97 -51.33
CA ARG A 582 19.53 20.63 -52.56
C ARG A 582 18.03 20.41 -52.77
N GLU A 583 17.27 20.45 -51.67
CA GLU A 583 15.80 20.36 -51.67
C GLU A 583 15.18 21.74 -51.51
N ARG A 584 14.14 22.03 -52.29
CA ARG A 584 13.36 23.26 -52.15
C ARG A 584 11.88 22.93 -52.12
N THR A 585 11.18 23.43 -51.10
CA THR A 585 9.73 23.36 -50.95
C THR A 585 9.17 24.77 -50.85
N THR A 586 8.27 25.16 -51.76
CA THR A 586 7.60 26.45 -51.73
C THR A 586 6.10 26.21 -51.72
N VAL A 587 5.41 26.82 -50.75
CA VAL A 587 3.96 26.78 -50.58
C VAL A 587 3.48 28.23 -50.61
N ALA A 588 2.69 28.62 -51.61
CA ALA A 588 1.97 29.88 -51.61
C ALA A 588 0.48 29.58 -51.44
N LEU A 589 -0.06 29.77 -50.24
CA LEU A 589 -1.44 29.36 -49.94
C LEU A 589 -2.44 30.33 -50.60
N PRO A 590 -3.61 29.85 -51.02
CA PRO A 590 -4.02 28.44 -51.18
C PRO A 590 -3.63 27.83 -52.53
N ILE A 591 -3.00 28.61 -53.42
CA ILE A 591 -3.01 28.36 -54.87
C ILE A 591 -1.86 27.46 -55.33
N TRP A 592 -0.66 27.56 -54.73
CA TRP A 592 0.55 26.97 -55.32
C TRP A 592 1.37 26.15 -54.33
N PHE A 593 1.82 24.98 -54.77
CA PHE A 593 2.79 24.14 -54.08
C PHE A 593 3.83 23.66 -55.09
N ASP A 594 5.12 23.79 -54.80
CA ASP A 594 6.21 23.24 -55.62
C ASP A 594 7.30 22.66 -54.71
N ARG A 595 7.62 21.40 -54.94
CA ARG A 595 8.68 20.67 -54.26
C ARG A 595 9.64 20.07 -55.27
N VAL A 596 10.91 20.46 -55.18
CA VAL A 596 12.02 19.96 -56.00
C VAL A 596 12.97 19.18 -55.10
N GLN A 597 13.17 17.90 -55.42
CA GLN A 597 14.14 17.03 -54.76
C GLN A 597 15.19 16.60 -55.77
N ARG A 598 16.41 17.14 -55.65
CA ARG A 598 17.47 16.93 -56.64
C ARG A 598 18.10 15.53 -56.55
N ASN A 599 18.22 14.96 -55.34
CA ASN A 599 18.76 13.60 -55.14
C ASN A 599 17.92 12.52 -55.85
N ASP A 600 16.59 12.62 -55.80
CA ASP A 600 15.68 11.66 -56.42
C ASP A 600 15.21 12.10 -57.83
N SER A 601 15.74 13.23 -58.32
CA SER A 601 15.32 13.91 -59.56
C SER A 601 13.81 14.00 -59.71
N ARG A 602 13.13 14.31 -58.60
CA ARG A 602 11.67 14.35 -58.48
C ARG A 602 11.20 15.78 -58.27
N ARG A 603 10.22 16.20 -59.07
CA ARG A 603 9.48 17.45 -58.90
C ARG A 603 8.00 17.15 -58.73
N VAL A 604 7.41 17.72 -57.70
CA VAL A 604 5.96 17.70 -57.46
C VAL A 604 5.49 19.15 -57.41
N TRP A 605 4.59 19.53 -58.29
CA TRP A 605 3.96 20.84 -58.26
C TRP A 605 2.45 20.71 -58.32
N MET A 606 1.76 21.67 -57.75
CA MET A 606 0.31 21.72 -57.69
C MET A 606 -0.15 23.18 -57.77
N ALA A 607 -1.10 23.43 -58.68
CA ALA A 607 -1.89 24.64 -58.75
C ALA A 607 -3.31 24.28 -58.29
N PHE A 608 -3.60 24.43 -57.00
CA PHE A 608 -4.88 24.04 -56.42
C PHE A 608 -6.04 24.92 -56.94
N PRO A 609 -7.25 24.36 -57.18
CA PRO A 609 -7.59 22.94 -57.20
C PRO A 609 -7.31 22.27 -58.55
N PHE A 610 -6.84 23.01 -59.55
CA PHE A 610 -6.95 22.64 -60.95
C PHE A 610 -5.93 21.61 -61.42
N VAL A 611 -4.65 21.73 -61.05
CA VAL A 611 -3.59 20.92 -61.67
C VAL A 611 -2.62 20.35 -60.65
N VAL A 612 -2.31 19.06 -60.76
CA VAL A 612 -1.22 18.40 -60.04
C VAL A 612 -0.28 17.77 -61.06
N GLY A 613 1.01 18.10 -60.97
CA GLY A 613 2.07 17.56 -61.81
C GLY A 613 3.13 16.85 -60.98
N VAL A 614 3.43 15.60 -61.32
CA VAL A 614 4.56 14.83 -60.77
C VAL A 614 5.47 14.41 -61.91
N HIS A 615 6.76 14.76 -61.79
CA HIS A 615 7.79 14.33 -62.71
C HIS A 615 8.95 13.70 -61.92
N GLY A 616 9.30 12.45 -62.22
CA GLY A 616 10.47 11.78 -61.65
C GLY A 616 11.34 11.20 -62.76
N LYS A 617 12.61 11.61 -62.84
CA LYS A 617 13.54 11.12 -63.88
C LYS A 617 13.95 9.66 -63.66
N HIS A 618 14.22 9.26 -62.41
CA HIS A 618 14.75 7.92 -62.12
C HIS A 618 13.76 6.78 -62.45
N ASN A 619 12.47 7.00 -62.17
CA ASN A 619 11.40 6.04 -62.46
C ASN A 619 10.61 6.37 -63.74
N PHE A 620 11.08 7.35 -64.54
CA PHE A 620 10.39 7.92 -65.70
C PHE A 620 8.87 8.03 -65.49
N THR A 621 8.49 8.65 -64.37
CA THR A 621 7.09 8.81 -63.98
C THR A 621 6.65 10.22 -64.30
N LYS A 622 5.69 10.38 -65.19
CA LYS A 622 5.03 11.65 -65.51
C LYS A 622 3.55 11.49 -65.18
N ALA A 623 3.04 12.25 -64.23
CA ALA A 623 1.62 12.29 -63.92
C ALA A 623 1.15 13.75 -63.98
N GLY A 624 0.24 14.05 -64.90
CA GLY A 624 -0.50 15.30 -64.95
C GLY A 624 -1.96 15.00 -64.64
N LEU A 625 -2.52 15.71 -63.67
CA LEU A 625 -3.91 15.60 -63.26
C LEU A 625 -4.50 17.00 -63.37
N ALA A 626 -5.43 17.20 -64.30
CA ALA A 626 -6.30 18.38 -64.31
C ALA A 626 -7.63 17.99 -63.63
N VAL A 627 -7.69 18.20 -62.33
CA VAL A 627 -8.81 17.80 -61.47
C VAL A 627 -10.07 18.60 -61.85
N PRO A 628 -11.26 17.96 -61.95
CA PRO A 628 -11.54 16.57 -61.60
C PRO A 628 -11.45 15.58 -62.76
N LEU A 629 -11.33 16.04 -64.00
CA LEU A 629 -11.69 15.24 -65.17
C LEU A 629 -10.51 14.66 -65.96
N PHE A 630 -9.38 15.35 -66.10
CA PHE A 630 -8.30 14.90 -66.99
C PHE A 630 -7.13 14.27 -66.24
N TYR A 631 -6.71 13.09 -66.70
CA TYR A 631 -5.65 12.29 -66.12
C TYR A 631 -4.68 11.87 -67.24
N ASP A 632 -3.39 12.19 -67.12
CA ASP A 632 -2.30 11.65 -67.95
C ASP A 632 -1.19 11.10 -67.04
N ILE A 633 -1.21 9.80 -66.80
CA ILE A 633 -0.28 9.08 -65.93
C ILE A 633 0.53 8.12 -66.79
N HIS A 634 1.82 8.39 -66.92
CA HIS A 634 2.78 7.52 -67.58
C HIS A 634 3.84 7.03 -66.58
N ARG A 635 4.00 5.71 -66.47
CA ARG A 635 5.02 5.08 -65.63
C ARG A 635 5.79 4.05 -66.45
N LEU A 636 6.96 4.43 -66.96
CA LEU A 636 7.78 3.58 -67.81
C LEU A 636 8.25 2.30 -67.07
N TYR A 637 8.67 2.42 -65.81
CA TYR A 637 9.12 1.27 -65.00
C TYR A 637 8.01 0.22 -64.78
N LYS A 638 6.76 0.67 -64.58
CA LYS A 638 5.60 -0.22 -64.45
C LYS A 638 4.97 -0.58 -65.81
N ASN A 639 5.57 -0.10 -66.90
CA ASN A 639 5.19 -0.37 -68.27
C ASN A 639 3.70 -0.09 -68.56
N PHE A 640 3.21 1.08 -68.12
CA PHE A 640 1.83 1.49 -68.41
C PHE A 640 1.67 3.00 -68.64
N ARG A 641 0.62 3.34 -69.38
CA ARG A 641 0.13 4.71 -69.57
C ARG A 641 -1.38 4.75 -69.42
N PHE A 642 -1.89 5.75 -68.73
CA PHE A 642 -3.30 6.08 -68.62
C PHE A 642 -3.48 7.52 -69.07
N THR A 643 -4.32 7.77 -70.07
CA THR A 643 -4.59 9.13 -70.56
C THR A 643 -6.07 9.27 -70.86
N GLY A 644 -6.74 10.32 -70.37
CA GLY A 644 -8.15 10.54 -70.69
C GLY A 644 -8.88 11.55 -69.82
N VAL A 645 -10.10 11.87 -70.24
CA VAL A 645 -11.09 12.64 -69.48
C VAL A 645 -12.02 11.64 -68.79
N VAL A 646 -11.79 11.33 -67.51
CA VAL A 646 -12.58 10.39 -66.72
C VAL A 646 -13.79 11.12 -66.12
N PRO A 647 -15.04 10.62 -66.25
CA PRO A 647 -15.39 9.27 -66.72
C PRO A 647 -15.72 9.16 -68.22
N PHE A 648 -15.71 10.26 -68.99
CA PHE A 648 -16.19 10.30 -70.38
C PHE A 648 -15.41 9.42 -71.37
N LEU A 649 -14.09 9.57 -71.48
CA LEU A 649 -13.26 8.80 -72.40
C LEU A 649 -11.83 8.69 -71.88
N PHE A 650 -11.34 7.49 -71.68
CA PHE A 650 -9.97 7.23 -71.29
C PHE A 650 -9.37 6.05 -72.05
N ARG A 651 -8.04 6.07 -72.10
CA ARG A 651 -7.20 5.05 -72.70
C ARG A 651 -6.20 4.55 -71.67
N TYR A 652 -6.24 3.27 -71.37
CA TYR A 652 -5.26 2.56 -70.56
C TYR A 652 -4.43 1.64 -71.45
N GLN A 653 -3.11 1.73 -71.36
CA GLN A 653 -2.17 0.93 -72.11
C GLN A 653 -1.19 0.26 -71.15
N LYS A 654 -0.95 -1.05 -71.32
CA LYS A 654 -0.01 -1.84 -70.52
C LYS A 654 0.85 -2.70 -71.43
N GLY A 655 2.17 -2.67 -71.25
CA GLY A 655 3.13 -3.34 -72.14
C GLY A 655 3.47 -2.52 -73.38
N GLY A 656 4.63 -2.75 -73.97
CA GLY A 656 5.07 -2.11 -75.22
C GLY A 656 5.71 -0.74 -75.04
N PHE A 657 6.14 -0.34 -73.84
CA PHE A 657 6.85 0.93 -73.62
C PHE A 657 8.34 0.75 -73.29
N GLN A 658 8.78 -0.48 -73.05
CA GLN A 658 10.19 -0.82 -72.83
C GLN A 658 10.81 -1.34 -74.13
N LEU A 659 12.13 -1.20 -74.27
CA LEU A 659 12.88 -1.66 -75.46
C LEU A 659 12.76 -3.18 -75.70
N GLU A 660 12.54 -3.96 -74.64
CA GLU A 660 12.43 -5.43 -74.69
C GLU A 660 11.03 -5.93 -75.04
N ASP A 661 10.01 -5.07 -75.00
CA ASP A 661 8.62 -5.49 -75.25
C ASP A 661 8.35 -5.68 -76.74
N LYS A 662 7.71 -6.80 -77.10
CA LYS A 662 7.17 -6.96 -78.44
C LYS A 662 5.89 -6.10 -78.59
N PRO A 663 5.61 -5.52 -79.77
CA PRO A 663 4.39 -4.75 -80.01
C PRO A 663 3.11 -5.53 -79.67
N GLU A 664 3.15 -6.86 -79.80
CA GLU A 664 2.07 -7.80 -79.50
C GLU A 664 1.70 -7.87 -77.99
N ASP A 665 2.63 -7.50 -77.10
CA ASP A 665 2.42 -7.48 -75.64
C ASP A 665 1.63 -6.26 -75.16
N ARG A 666 1.40 -5.28 -76.04
CA ARG A 666 0.70 -4.05 -75.70
C ARG A 666 -0.80 -4.29 -75.61
N TYR A 667 -1.29 -4.42 -74.38
CA TYR A 667 -2.71 -4.37 -74.08
C TYR A 667 -3.20 -2.92 -74.08
N THR A 668 -4.17 -2.61 -74.95
CA THR A 668 -4.82 -1.29 -74.99
C THR A 668 -6.29 -1.44 -74.65
N LEU A 669 -6.77 -0.67 -73.67
CA LEU A 669 -8.15 -0.58 -73.22
C LEU A 669 -8.65 0.85 -73.42
N TRP A 670 -9.70 1.00 -74.19
CA TRP A 670 -10.51 2.21 -74.28
C TRP A 670 -11.71 2.06 -73.37
N GLY A 671 -12.15 3.14 -72.74
CA GLY A 671 -13.38 3.10 -71.97
C GLY A 671 -13.98 4.46 -71.69
N SER A 672 -15.26 4.40 -71.36
CA SER A 672 -16.13 5.46 -70.89
C SER A 672 -16.94 4.86 -69.76
N PHE A 673 -16.82 5.38 -68.55
CA PHE A 673 -17.63 4.90 -67.43
C PHE A 673 -18.92 5.74 -67.32
N PRO A 674 -20.11 5.14 -67.22
CA PRO A 674 -20.38 3.70 -67.24
C PRO A 674 -20.55 3.10 -68.66
N LEU A 675 -20.55 3.89 -69.74
CA LEU A 675 -21.00 3.46 -71.07
C LEU A 675 -20.35 2.18 -71.63
N PHE A 676 -19.02 2.08 -71.69
CA PHE A 676 -18.34 0.91 -72.23
C PHE A 676 -16.89 0.80 -71.80
N PHE A 677 -16.35 -0.42 -71.88
CA PHE A 677 -14.91 -0.65 -71.94
C PHE A 677 -14.64 -1.63 -73.07
N TYR A 678 -13.57 -1.43 -73.82
CA TYR A 678 -13.13 -2.35 -74.86
C TYR A 678 -11.60 -2.37 -74.93
N GLY A 679 -11.01 -3.55 -74.81
CA GLY A 679 -9.57 -3.72 -74.86
C GLY A 679 -9.16 -4.97 -75.61
N LYS A 680 -7.98 -4.90 -76.23
CA LYS A 680 -7.36 -6.02 -76.94
C LYS A 680 -5.84 -5.99 -76.76
N ASP A 681 -5.22 -7.17 -76.81
CA ASP A 681 -3.77 -7.33 -77.02
C ASP A 681 -3.48 -8.17 -78.27
N GLY A 682 -2.21 -8.26 -78.67
CA GLY A 682 -1.75 -9.06 -79.81
C GLY A 682 -1.69 -10.57 -79.53
N LYS A 683 -1.84 -10.99 -78.27
CA LYS A 683 -1.81 -12.41 -77.82
C LYS A 683 -3.19 -13.04 -77.71
N GLY A 684 -4.22 -12.38 -78.23
CA GLY A 684 -5.59 -12.90 -78.28
C GLY A 684 -6.44 -12.60 -77.05
N ARG A 685 -5.99 -11.76 -76.11
CA ARG A 685 -6.84 -11.27 -75.02
C ARG A 685 -7.84 -10.26 -75.53
N ARG A 686 -9.09 -10.41 -75.11
CA ARG A 686 -10.17 -9.48 -75.40
C ARG A 686 -10.89 -9.12 -74.11
N THR A 687 -11.05 -7.83 -73.88
CA THR A 687 -11.74 -7.28 -72.74
C THR A 687 -12.89 -6.40 -73.24
N HIS A 688 -14.07 -6.54 -72.66
CA HIS A 688 -15.21 -5.73 -73.03
C HIS A 688 -16.20 -5.60 -71.86
N SER A 689 -16.94 -4.51 -71.86
CA SER A 689 -17.94 -4.15 -70.86
C SER A 689 -18.92 -3.18 -71.51
N ALA A 690 -20.19 -3.26 -71.15
CA ALA A 690 -21.21 -2.32 -71.58
C ALA A 690 -22.03 -1.84 -70.38
N LEU A 691 -22.34 -0.54 -70.36
CA LEU A 691 -23.15 0.15 -69.35
C LEU A 691 -22.70 -0.07 -67.89
N GLY A 692 -21.45 -0.51 -67.68
CA GLY A 692 -20.93 -0.88 -66.36
C GLY A 692 -21.62 -2.09 -65.74
N LEU A 693 -22.47 -2.79 -66.51
CA LEU A 693 -23.27 -3.92 -66.04
C LEU A 693 -22.43 -5.19 -65.89
N TYR A 694 -21.44 -5.35 -66.76
CA TYR A 694 -20.51 -6.47 -66.72
C TYR A 694 -19.10 -6.08 -67.19
N TRP A 695 -18.09 -6.85 -66.82
CA TRP A 695 -16.71 -6.79 -67.28
C TRP A 695 -16.28 -8.19 -67.68
N ALA A 696 -16.05 -8.42 -68.95
CA ALA A 696 -15.62 -9.69 -69.51
C ALA A 696 -14.20 -9.56 -70.07
N ASP A 697 -13.26 -10.33 -69.54
CA ASP A 697 -11.86 -10.36 -69.93
C ASP A 697 -11.43 -11.80 -70.19
N ARG A 698 -11.19 -12.14 -71.45
CA ARG A 698 -10.81 -13.49 -71.88
C ARG A 698 -9.40 -13.46 -72.43
N SER A 699 -8.51 -14.29 -71.90
CA SER A 699 -7.17 -14.53 -72.44
C SER A 699 -6.97 -16.03 -72.70
N PRO A 700 -5.91 -16.43 -73.43
CA PRO A 700 -5.59 -17.85 -73.60
C PRO A 700 -5.33 -18.59 -72.28
N GLU A 701 -4.86 -17.87 -71.24
CA GLU A 701 -4.53 -18.42 -69.92
C GLU A 701 -5.74 -18.55 -68.97
N GLY A 702 -6.90 -17.98 -69.32
CA GLY A 702 -8.07 -17.98 -68.44
C GLY A 702 -9.11 -16.91 -68.80
N PHE A 703 -10.17 -16.85 -68.00
CA PHE A 703 -11.23 -15.86 -68.18
C PHE A 703 -11.54 -15.13 -66.88
N LYS A 704 -12.10 -13.94 -67.00
CA LYS A 704 -12.72 -13.16 -65.92
C LYS A 704 -14.02 -12.60 -66.43
N PHE A 705 -15.09 -12.76 -65.67
CA PHE A 705 -16.39 -12.22 -65.97
C PHE A 705 -17.00 -11.69 -64.68
N TYR A 706 -17.25 -10.40 -64.61
CA TYR A 706 -17.80 -9.74 -63.43
C TYR A 706 -19.07 -9.00 -63.82
N THR A 707 -20.09 -9.01 -62.97
CA THR A 707 -21.32 -8.20 -63.11
C THR A 707 -21.60 -7.51 -61.79
N LEU A 708 -22.60 -6.61 -61.74
CA LEU A 708 -22.99 -6.01 -60.46
C LEU A 708 -23.45 -7.05 -59.42
N LEU A 709 -24.04 -8.16 -59.85
CA LEU A 709 -24.60 -9.18 -58.95
C LEU A 709 -23.63 -10.34 -58.68
N ALA A 710 -22.95 -10.84 -59.71
CA ALA A 710 -22.06 -11.98 -59.57
C ALA A 710 -20.89 -11.91 -60.55
N GLY A 711 -19.83 -12.65 -60.27
CA GLY A 711 -18.72 -12.76 -61.20
C GLY A 711 -17.77 -13.88 -60.83
N ALA A 712 -17.01 -14.36 -61.80
CA ALA A 712 -16.03 -15.41 -61.66
C ALA A 712 -14.79 -15.12 -62.51
N ALA A 713 -13.63 -15.49 -62.01
CA ALA A 713 -12.38 -15.49 -62.72
C ALA A 713 -11.66 -16.80 -62.45
N GLN A 714 -11.17 -17.41 -63.51
CA GLN A 714 -10.52 -18.71 -63.45
C GLN A 714 -9.26 -18.68 -64.31
N LYS A 715 -8.16 -19.08 -63.70
CA LYS A 715 -6.94 -19.54 -64.37
C LYS A 715 -6.77 -21.02 -64.03
N PRO A 716 -6.93 -21.94 -65.00
CA PRO A 716 -6.84 -23.37 -64.75
C PRO A 716 -5.58 -23.74 -63.98
N GLY A 717 -5.74 -24.50 -62.88
CA GLY A 717 -4.64 -24.97 -62.03
C GLY A 717 -3.90 -23.92 -61.19
N LYS A 718 -4.29 -22.63 -61.23
CA LYS A 718 -3.59 -21.55 -60.51
C LYS A 718 -4.49 -20.75 -59.56
N GLU A 719 -5.64 -20.31 -60.04
CA GLU A 719 -6.50 -19.37 -59.31
C GLU A 719 -7.96 -19.49 -59.74
N LEU A 720 -8.87 -19.51 -58.77
CA LEU A 720 -10.30 -19.38 -58.96
C LEU A 720 -10.83 -18.37 -57.94
N HIS A 721 -11.46 -17.30 -58.40
CA HIS A 721 -12.21 -16.42 -57.51
C HIS A 721 -13.54 -16.00 -58.12
N TRP A 722 -14.56 -15.96 -57.28
CA TRP A 722 -15.90 -15.59 -57.66
C TRP A 722 -16.57 -14.79 -56.55
N TYR A 723 -17.60 -14.05 -56.91
CA TYR A 723 -18.54 -13.46 -55.96
C TYR A 723 -19.97 -13.59 -56.46
N ALA A 724 -20.90 -13.56 -55.52
CA ALA A 724 -22.33 -13.44 -55.72
C ALA A 724 -22.85 -12.63 -54.53
N PRO A 725 -23.70 -11.63 -54.71
CA PRO A 725 -23.68 -10.31 -54.06
C PRO A 725 -22.97 -10.18 -52.70
N LEU A 726 -23.36 -10.96 -51.70
CA LEU A 726 -22.81 -10.90 -50.35
C LEU A 726 -21.59 -11.81 -50.14
N ILE A 727 -21.39 -12.82 -50.97
CA ILE A 727 -20.35 -13.84 -50.87
C ILE A 727 -19.24 -13.54 -51.88
N TYR A 728 -18.01 -13.54 -51.43
CA TYR A 728 -16.80 -13.55 -52.25
C TYR A 728 -15.90 -14.71 -51.83
N ARG A 729 -15.31 -15.41 -52.78
CA ARG A 729 -14.38 -16.51 -52.53
C ARG A 729 -13.22 -16.44 -53.50
N LYS A 730 -12.00 -16.58 -52.99
CA LYS A 730 -10.75 -16.68 -53.76
C LYS A 730 -9.96 -17.88 -53.28
N VAL A 731 -9.60 -18.76 -54.20
CA VAL A 731 -8.78 -19.93 -53.95
C VAL A 731 -7.62 -19.90 -54.94
N THR A 732 -6.41 -19.88 -54.40
CA THR A 732 -5.16 -20.05 -55.16
C THR A 732 -4.38 -21.21 -54.53
N ASN A 733 -3.25 -21.57 -55.13
CA ASN A 733 -2.38 -22.60 -54.56
C ASN A 733 -1.78 -22.20 -53.19
N GLU A 734 -1.82 -20.93 -52.82
CA GLU A 734 -1.17 -20.39 -51.62
C GLU A 734 -2.12 -19.67 -50.65
N GLU A 735 -3.24 -19.17 -51.15
CA GLU A 735 -4.19 -18.35 -50.40
C GLU A 735 -5.62 -18.86 -50.59
N HIS A 736 -6.36 -18.87 -49.50
CA HIS A 736 -7.79 -19.16 -49.44
C HIS A 736 -8.50 -18.02 -48.72
N THR A 737 -9.40 -17.32 -49.40
CA THR A 737 -10.17 -16.22 -48.83
C THR A 737 -11.65 -16.45 -49.08
N THR A 738 -12.46 -16.34 -48.05
CA THR A 738 -13.92 -16.39 -48.11
C THR A 738 -14.46 -15.18 -47.37
N PHE A 739 -15.41 -14.48 -47.97
CA PHE A 739 -16.03 -13.29 -47.41
C PHE A 739 -17.54 -13.41 -47.61
N VAL A 740 -18.31 -13.12 -46.58
CA VAL A 740 -19.78 -13.07 -46.60
C VAL A 740 -20.15 -11.76 -45.92
N TRP A 741 -20.38 -10.70 -46.69
CA TRP A 741 -20.66 -9.37 -46.18
C TRP A 741 -22.03 -9.27 -45.48
N PRO A 742 -22.15 -8.53 -44.36
CA PRO A 742 -21.09 -8.06 -43.45
C PRO A 742 -20.73 -9.10 -42.37
N ILE A 743 -21.22 -10.33 -42.52
CA ILE A 743 -21.28 -11.34 -41.47
C ILE A 743 -19.94 -11.99 -41.15
N PHE A 744 -19.15 -12.32 -42.17
CA PHE A 744 -18.02 -13.22 -42.02
C PHE A 744 -16.89 -12.88 -43.00
N ALA A 745 -15.65 -12.90 -42.54
CA ALA A 745 -14.48 -12.90 -43.40
C ALA A 745 -13.46 -13.92 -42.90
N TYR A 746 -12.95 -14.75 -43.78
CA TYR A 746 -11.90 -15.71 -43.51
C TYR A 746 -10.81 -15.56 -44.55
N HIS A 747 -9.57 -15.49 -44.11
CA HIS A 747 -8.40 -15.45 -44.96
C HIS A 747 -7.35 -16.38 -44.38
N LYS A 748 -6.84 -17.30 -45.19
CA LYS A 748 -5.72 -18.18 -44.90
C LYS A 748 -4.66 -18.00 -45.98
N GLY A 749 -3.41 -17.82 -45.58
CA GLY A 749 -2.29 -17.69 -46.50
C GLY A 749 -0.96 -18.03 -45.84
N PHE A 750 0.08 -18.17 -46.65
CA PHE A 750 1.43 -18.47 -46.19
C PHE A 750 2.34 -17.25 -46.30
N ARG A 751 3.23 -17.03 -45.31
CA ARG A 751 4.38 -16.13 -45.50
C ARG A 751 5.48 -16.83 -46.24
N LYS A 752 6.04 -16.13 -47.24
CA LYS A 752 7.19 -16.58 -48.02
C LYS A 752 8.49 -16.07 -47.40
N GLY A 753 9.50 -16.93 -47.35
CA GLY A 753 10.87 -16.56 -46.95
C GLY A 753 11.59 -15.77 -48.05
N LYS A 754 12.85 -15.41 -47.84
CA LYS A 754 13.69 -14.78 -48.88
C LYS A 754 13.80 -15.65 -50.15
N ASP A 755 13.66 -16.97 -49.99
CA ASP A 755 13.76 -17.96 -51.06
C ASP A 755 12.41 -18.22 -51.77
N GLY A 756 11.37 -17.43 -51.45
CA GLY A 756 10.04 -17.56 -52.05
C GLY A 756 9.20 -18.76 -51.56
N LYS A 757 9.77 -19.67 -50.78
CA LYS A 757 9.06 -20.84 -50.22
C LYS A 757 8.16 -20.46 -49.02
N PRO A 758 6.94 -21.04 -48.91
CA PRO A 758 6.07 -20.82 -47.77
C PRO A 758 6.66 -21.45 -46.50
N TYR A 759 6.73 -20.69 -45.40
CA TYR A 759 7.31 -21.16 -44.13
C TYR A 759 6.46 -20.89 -42.89
N LYS A 760 5.32 -20.18 -43.03
CA LYS A 760 4.47 -19.84 -41.87
C LYS A 760 3.01 -19.72 -42.24
N ASP A 761 2.15 -20.51 -41.61
CA ASP A 761 0.70 -20.49 -41.77
C ASP A 761 0.09 -19.31 -40.99
N ILE A 762 -0.72 -18.50 -41.67
CA ILE A 762 -1.45 -17.38 -41.08
C ILE A 762 -2.91 -17.48 -41.50
N SER A 763 -3.81 -17.49 -40.52
CA SER A 763 -5.23 -17.33 -40.78
C SER A 763 -5.84 -16.20 -39.96
N THR A 764 -6.82 -15.53 -40.54
CA THR A 764 -7.58 -14.45 -39.92
C THR A 764 -9.06 -14.69 -40.16
N THR A 765 -9.84 -14.65 -39.10
CA THR A 765 -11.29 -14.84 -39.11
C THR A 765 -11.95 -13.61 -38.50
N TRP A 766 -12.99 -13.11 -39.14
CA TRP A 766 -13.82 -12.01 -38.70
C TRP A 766 -15.26 -12.48 -38.72
N VAL A 767 -16.03 -12.16 -37.68
CA VAL A 767 -17.47 -12.37 -37.64
C VAL A 767 -18.10 -11.08 -37.12
N LEU A 768 -18.91 -10.39 -37.94
CA LEU A 768 -19.67 -9.18 -37.61
C LEU A 768 -18.89 -8.19 -36.72
N PRO A 769 -17.90 -7.43 -37.22
CA PRO A 769 -17.10 -6.53 -36.38
C PRO A 769 -18.04 -5.59 -35.59
N PRO A 770 -18.04 -5.58 -34.24
CA PRO A 770 -16.97 -6.01 -33.32
C PRO A 770 -17.13 -7.40 -32.65
N LEU A 771 -18.12 -8.23 -33.00
CA LEU A 771 -18.46 -9.47 -32.28
C LEU A 771 -17.32 -10.46 -32.15
N TYR A 772 -16.56 -10.71 -33.22
CA TYR A 772 -15.38 -11.58 -33.16
C TYR A 772 -14.32 -11.25 -34.22
N VAL A 773 -13.06 -11.17 -33.79
CA VAL A 773 -11.90 -11.15 -34.68
C VAL A 773 -10.85 -12.12 -34.12
N GLY A 774 -10.46 -13.11 -34.89
CA GLY A 774 -9.44 -14.09 -34.56
C GLY A 774 -8.28 -14.03 -35.54
N ARG A 775 -7.04 -14.07 -35.05
CA ARG A 775 -5.84 -14.23 -35.86
C ARG A 775 -5.01 -15.38 -35.33
N HIS A 776 -4.73 -16.34 -36.20
CA HIS A 776 -3.84 -17.45 -35.92
C HIS A 776 -2.55 -17.28 -36.71
N ASN A 777 -1.44 -17.53 -36.02
CA ASN A 777 -0.11 -17.63 -36.55
C ASN A 777 0.57 -18.78 -35.80
N GLU A 778 1.53 -19.45 -36.42
CA GLU A 778 2.18 -20.64 -35.87
C GLU A 778 2.68 -20.46 -34.43
N ASP A 779 3.29 -19.31 -34.12
CA ASP A 779 3.80 -19.01 -32.76
C ASP A 779 2.83 -18.20 -31.89
N ARG A 780 1.74 -17.68 -32.47
CA ARG A 780 0.90 -16.66 -31.80
C ARG A 780 -0.54 -16.79 -32.23
N ARG A 781 -1.43 -16.95 -31.27
CA ARG A 781 -2.87 -16.86 -31.49
C ARG A 781 -3.42 -15.66 -30.74
N TRP A 782 -4.26 -14.89 -31.41
CA TRP A 782 -4.97 -13.77 -30.82
C TRP A 782 -6.44 -13.89 -31.20
N TRP A 783 -7.32 -13.57 -30.27
CA TRP A 783 -8.71 -13.30 -30.62
C TRP A 783 -9.28 -12.21 -29.73
N GLN A 784 -10.30 -11.57 -30.26
CA GLN A 784 -11.13 -10.58 -29.63
C GLN A 784 -12.56 -11.04 -29.82
N SER A 785 -13.36 -10.98 -28.76
CA SER A 785 -14.82 -11.04 -28.88
C SER A 785 -15.40 -9.77 -28.31
N THR A 786 -16.27 -9.12 -29.10
CA THR A 786 -16.84 -7.80 -28.80
C THR A 786 -15.73 -6.74 -28.59
N LEU A 787 -16.07 -5.59 -28.01
CA LEU A 787 -15.09 -4.65 -27.43
C LEU A 787 -14.83 -4.98 -25.95
N LEU A 788 -15.17 -6.18 -25.49
CA LEU A 788 -15.09 -6.55 -24.08
C LEU A 788 -14.03 -7.59 -23.79
N VAL A 789 -13.63 -8.48 -24.71
CA VAL A 789 -12.69 -9.55 -24.36
C VAL A 789 -11.58 -9.66 -25.40
N TRP A 790 -10.34 -9.68 -24.93
CA TRP A 790 -9.15 -9.95 -25.73
C TRP A 790 -8.34 -11.06 -25.11
N GLN A 791 -7.87 -12.00 -25.94
CA GLN A 791 -6.93 -13.04 -25.51
C GLN A 791 -5.75 -13.12 -26.46
N PHE A 792 -4.56 -13.10 -25.87
CA PHE A 792 -3.27 -13.27 -26.54
C PHE A 792 -2.61 -14.55 -26.03
N LYS A 793 -2.39 -15.52 -26.91
CA LYS A 793 -1.72 -16.79 -26.61
C LYS A 793 -0.40 -16.88 -27.38
N ARG A 794 0.66 -17.20 -26.66
CA ARG A 794 2.01 -17.58 -27.12
C ARG A 794 2.33 -18.97 -26.52
N PRO A 795 3.37 -19.68 -26.96
CA PRO A 795 3.62 -21.06 -26.53
C PRO A 795 3.75 -21.22 -25.01
N HIS A 796 4.35 -20.24 -24.34
CA HIS A 796 4.60 -20.24 -22.89
C HIS A 796 3.82 -19.16 -22.11
N LYS A 797 2.87 -18.47 -22.76
CA LYS A 797 2.17 -17.32 -22.15
C LYS A 797 0.75 -17.14 -22.70
N VAL A 798 -0.21 -17.02 -21.80
CA VAL A 798 -1.59 -16.61 -22.09
C VAL A 798 -1.87 -15.28 -21.38
N SER A 799 -2.54 -14.36 -22.07
CA SER A 799 -2.98 -13.09 -21.48
C SER A 799 -4.41 -12.80 -21.93
N THR A 800 -5.29 -12.58 -20.97
CA THR A 800 -6.71 -12.30 -21.17
C THR A 800 -7.02 -10.94 -20.56
N ALA A 801 -7.66 -10.05 -21.32
CA ALA A 801 -8.10 -8.74 -20.88
C ALA A 801 -9.61 -8.60 -21.11
N VAL A 802 -10.33 -8.03 -20.14
CA VAL A 802 -11.77 -7.76 -20.23
C VAL A 802 -12.04 -6.26 -20.01
N ALA A 803 -12.65 -5.62 -21.03
CA ALA A 803 -13.08 -4.21 -21.22
C ALA A 803 -12.32 -3.12 -20.42
N PRO A 804 -11.73 -2.12 -21.10
CA PRO A 804 -10.35 -1.70 -20.89
C PRO A 804 -10.04 -1.08 -19.51
N PRO A 805 -9.13 -1.71 -18.74
CA PRO A 805 -9.18 -3.09 -18.29
C PRO A 805 -9.74 -3.13 -16.86
N ILE A 806 -11.03 -3.45 -16.70
CA ILE A 806 -11.58 -3.79 -15.38
C ILE A 806 -10.92 -5.07 -14.87
N PHE A 807 -10.66 -6.03 -15.77
CA PHE A 807 -10.00 -7.29 -15.43
C PHE A 807 -8.90 -7.66 -16.42
N PHE A 808 -7.72 -8.01 -15.90
CA PHE A 808 -6.57 -8.46 -16.65
C PHE A 808 -5.95 -9.68 -15.98
N PHE A 809 -5.77 -10.75 -16.74
CA PHE A 809 -5.16 -12.00 -16.30
C PHE A 809 -4.01 -12.36 -17.23
N GLN A 810 -2.85 -12.67 -16.67
CA GLN A 810 -1.72 -13.19 -17.42
C GLN A 810 -1.12 -14.39 -16.70
N ASP A 811 -1.00 -15.51 -17.42
CA ASP A 811 -0.34 -16.72 -16.95
C ASP A 811 0.81 -17.07 -17.90
N SER A 812 2.01 -17.13 -17.34
CA SER A 812 3.24 -17.52 -18.04
C SER A 812 3.78 -18.74 -17.32
N TYR A 813 3.87 -19.87 -18.04
CA TYR A 813 4.20 -21.16 -17.46
C TYR A 813 5.51 -21.10 -16.66
N GLN A 814 5.44 -21.47 -15.37
CA GLN A 814 6.54 -21.42 -14.39
C GLN A 814 7.26 -20.07 -14.19
N GLN A 815 6.78 -18.98 -14.80
CA GLN A 815 7.43 -17.68 -14.72
C GLN A 815 6.63 -16.70 -13.85
N ARG A 816 5.37 -16.43 -14.22
CA ARG A 816 4.59 -15.34 -13.63
C ARG A 816 3.08 -15.54 -13.81
N ARG A 817 2.32 -15.38 -12.72
CA ARG A 817 0.85 -15.28 -12.71
C ARG A 817 0.43 -13.91 -12.21
N LEU A 818 -0.27 -13.14 -13.02
CA LEU A 818 -0.76 -11.80 -12.70
C LEU A 818 -2.29 -11.78 -12.80
N HIS A 819 -2.94 -11.41 -11.70
CA HIS A 819 -4.36 -11.12 -11.61
C HIS A 819 -4.55 -9.65 -11.28
N TRP A 820 -5.30 -8.92 -12.09
CA TRP A 820 -5.51 -7.50 -11.89
C TRP A 820 -6.98 -7.16 -12.13
N LEU A 821 -7.64 -6.63 -11.11
CA LEU A 821 -9.04 -6.20 -11.11
C LEU A 821 -9.10 -4.72 -10.69
N LEU A 822 -9.19 -3.78 -11.63
CA LEU A 822 -9.16 -2.34 -11.33
C LEU A 822 -10.50 -1.83 -10.75
N PRO A 823 -10.47 -0.87 -9.81
CA PRO A 823 -9.30 -0.43 -9.06
C PRO A 823 -8.96 -1.34 -7.88
N LEU A 824 -9.74 -2.38 -7.58
CA LEU A 824 -9.85 -3.02 -6.26
C LEU A 824 -8.73 -3.98 -5.87
N TYR A 825 -8.16 -4.74 -6.80
CA TYR A 825 -7.28 -5.86 -6.49
C TYR A 825 -6.16 -6.06 -7.52
N LEU A 826 -4.96 -6.31 -7.04
CA LEU A 826 -3.79 -6.63 -7.85
C LEU A 826 -3.00 -7.73 -7.15
N ARG A 827 -2.75 -8.84 -7.82
CA ARG A 827 -1.87 -9.91 -7.33
C ARG A 827 -0.90 -10.33 -8.44
N ASP A 828 0.38 -10.16 -8.18
CA ASP A 828 1.46 -10.52 -9.08
C ASP A 828 2.35 -11.57 -8.41
N ASN A 829 2.30 -12.79 -8.90
CA ASN A 829 3.09 -13.91 -8.41
C ASN A 829 4.17 -14.24 -9.44
N ASN A 830 5.39 -13.79 -9.20
CA ASN A 830 6.56 -14.01 -10.04
C ASN A 830 7.39 -15.18 -9.50
N MET A 831 6.99 -16.39 -9.90
CA MET A 831 7.62 -17.64 -9.49
C MET A 831 9.10 -17.69 -9.89
N GLY A 832 9.46 -17.15 -11.06
CA GLY A 832 10.85 -17.12 -11.53
C GLY A 832 11.80 -16.27 -10.66
N LYS A 833 11.26 -15.35 -9.86
CA LYS A 833 12.03 -14.54 -8.90
C LYS A 833 11.76 -14.90 -7.43
N GLY A 834 10.89 -15.88 -7.17
CA GLY A 834 10.43 -16.20 -5.80
C GLY A 834 9.72 -15.02 -5.12
N GLU A 835 9.06 -14.16 -5.90
CA GLU A 835 8.50 -12.88 -5.44
C GLU A 835 6.99 -12.83 -5.68
N ALA A 836 6.22 -12.46 -4.66
CA ALA A 836 4.78 -12.30 -4.75
C ALA A 836 4.35 -10.94 -4.16
N TRP A 837 3.48 -10.25 -4.88
CA TRP A 837 2.91 -8.97 -4.51
C TRP A 837 1.38 -9.08 -4.52
N THR A 838 0.72 -8.58 -3.48
CA THR A 838 -0.75 -8.55 -3.37
C THR A 838 -1.17 -7.19 -2.83
N ALA A 839 -2.12 -6.53 -3.49
CA ALA A 839 -2.69 -5.27 -3.05
C ALA A 839 -4.22 -5.29 -3.21
N VAL A 840 -4.90 -4.82 -2.16
CA VAL A 840 -6.33 -4.51 -2.12
C VAL A 840 -6.45 -2.99 -1.95
N ILE A 841 -6.89 -2.31 -3.00
CA ILE A 841 -6.94 -0.85 -3.11
C ILE A 841 -8.30 -0.35 -2.57
N PRO A 842 -8.36 0.80 -1.87
CA PRO A 842 -7.32 1.83 -1.73
C PRO A 842 -6.43 1.69 -0.47
N GLY A 843 -5.70 0.58 -0.36
CA GLY A 843 -4.68 0.40 0.69
C GLY A 843 -5.19 -0.37 1.91
N LEU A 844 -6.33 -1.06 1.81
CA LEU A 844 -6.85 -1.92 2.88
C LEU A 844 -5.88 -3.05 3.22
N TYR A 845 -5.21 -3.60 2.21
CA TYR A 845 -4.22 -4.66 2.38
C TYR A 845 -3.13 -4.56 1.32
N VAL A 846 -1.86 -4.52 1.72
CA VAL A 846 -0.71 -4.58 0.81
C VAL A 846 0.29 -5.58 1.37
N GLN A 847 0.71 -6.54 0.56
CA GLN A 847 1.69 -7.54 0.93
C GLN A 847 2.74 -7.70 -0.15
N HIS A 848 4.00 -7.74 0.29
CA HIS A 848 5.16 -8.07 -0.52
C HIS A 848 5.92 -9.21 0.15
N ARG A 849 6.03 -10.34 -0.56
CA ARG A 849 6.71 -11.54 -0.10
C ARG A 849 7.83 -11.91 -1.09
N ASN A 850 9.02 -12.15 -0.56
CA ASN A 850 10.20 -12.68 -1.23
C ASN A 850 10.88 -13.67 -0.24
N GLN A 851 11.87 -14.43 -0.69
CA GLN A 851 12.68 -15.32 0.15
C GLN A 851 13.26 -14.61 1.39
N LYS A 852 13.71 -13.34 1.24
CA LYS A 852 14.32 -12.56 2.33
C LYS A 852 13.35 -11.63 3.07
N HIS A 853 12.21 -11.31 2.47
CA HIS A 853 11.32 -10.24 2.96
C HIS A 853 9.87 -10.71 2.99
N ASN A 854 9.16 -10.45 4.08
CA ASN A 854 7.71 -10.64 4.15
C ASN A 854 7.10 -9.44 4.87
N ASN A 855 6.62 -8.50 4.06
CA ASN A 855 6.03 -7.25 4.51
C ASN A 855 4.54 -7.29 4.21
N ALA A 856 3.69 -7.08 5.21
CA ALA A 856 2.23 -7.06 5.07
C ALA A 856 1.67 -5.87 5.86
N VAL A 857 0.80 -5.09 5.24
CA VAL A 857 0.15 -3.92 5.84
C VAL A 857 -1.35 -4.08 5.61
N GLN A 858 -2.10 -4.27 6.68
CA GLN A 858 -3.56 -4.19 6.71
C GLN A 858 -3.93 -2.87 7.37
N PHE A 859 -4.22 -1.83 6.59
CA PHE A 859 -4.46 -0.50 7.14
C PHE A 859 -5.85 -0.40 7.81
N PRO A 860 -5.98 0.26 8.97
CA PRO A 860 -4.94 0.75 9.88
C PRO A 860 -4.53 -0.28 10.97
N LEU A 861 -5.01 -1.52 10.88
CA LEU A 861 -4.99 -2.51 11.96
C LEU A 861 -3.63 -3.17 12.22
N LEU A 862 -2.89 -3.60 11.19
CA LEU A 862 -1.71 -4.44 11.37
C LEU A 862 -0.62 -4.12 10.34
N TRP A 863 0.56 -3.74 10.80
CA TRP A 863 1.74 -3.57 9.94
C TRP A 863 2.80 -4.57 10.38
N HIS A 864 3.17 -5.49 9.49
CA HIS A 864 4.16 -6.53 9.73
C HIS A 864 5.28 -6.41 8.72
N PHE A 865 6.52 -6.25 9.20
CA PHE A 865 7.72 -6.19 8.36
C PHE A 865 8.70 -7.25 8.86
N ARG A 866 9.04 -8.21 8.00
CA ARG A 866 10.03 -9.24 8.32
C ARG A 866 11.13 -9.23 7.27
N ASN A 867 12.37 -9.18 7.74
CA ASN A 867 13.59 -9.34 6.97
C ASN A 867 14.52 -10.27 7.76
N ASP A 868 15.56 -10.81 7.12
CA ASP A 868 16.59 -11.69 7.70
C ASP A 868 17.15 -11.15 9.02
N LYS A 869 17.26 -9.82 9.15
CA LYS A 869 17.86 -9.14 10.32
C LYS A 869 16.86 -8.74 11.41
N ARG A 870 15.59 -8.47 11.04
CA ARG A 870 14.60 -7.80 11.89
C ARG A 870 13.17 -8.24 11.58
N ARG A 871 12.36 -8.35 12.63
CA ARG A 871 10.91 -8.56 12.58
C ARG A 871 10.25 -7.41 13.32
N VAL A 872 9.31 -6.72 12.71
CA VAL A 872 8.54 -5.63 13.32
C VAL A 872 7.07 -5.92 13.08
N THR A 873 6.26 -5.86 14.14
CA THR A 873 4.79 -5.97 14.04
C THR A 873 4.18 -4.83 14.81
N ILE A 874 3.28 -4.09 14.20
CA ILE A 874 2.57 -2.95 14.79
C ILE A 874 1.08 -3.26 14.71
N GLY A 875 0.40 -3.29 15.85
CA GLY A 875 -1.05 -3.47 15.96
C GLY A 875 -1.73 -2.16 16.31
N GLY A 876 -2.49 -1.59 15.37
CA GLY A 876 -3.39 -0.44 15.56
C GLY A 876 -2.74 0.80 16.17
N PHE A 877 -1.42 1.01 15.99
CA PHE A 877 -0.60 2.01 16.67
C PHE A 877 -0.55 1.91 18.21
N LEU A 878 -1.21 0.91 18.79
CA LEU A 878 -1.30 0.66 20.24
C LEU A 878 -0.24 -0.32 20.73
N TRP A 879 0.25 -1.19 19.85
CA TRP A 879 1.20 -2.25 20.21
C TRP A 879 2.29 -2.41 19.15
N TYR A 880 3.54 -2.54 19.59
CA TYR A 880 4.73 -2.69 18.75
C TYR A 880 5.54 -3.89 19.24
N ASP A 881 5.85 -4.85 18.37
CA ASP A 881 6.71 -6.00 18.64
C ASP A 881 7.87 -6.03 17.66
N ILE A 882 9.05 -5.64 18.13
CA ILE A 882 10.28 -5.46 17.37
C ILE A 882 11.29 -6.51 17.82
N GLY A 883 11.47 -7.55 17.00
CA GLY A 883 12.51 -8.56 17.14
C GLY A 883 13.72 -8.27 16.24
N SER A 884 14.91 -8.55 16.73
CA SER A 884 16.12 -8.66 15.90
C SER A 884 16.66 -10.08 16.02
N THR A 885 16.63 -10.81 14.91
CA THR A 885 17.15 -12.18 14.80
C THR A 885 18.66 -12.21 15.06
N ARG A 886 19.40 -11.22 14.52
CA ARG A 886 20.87 -11.11 14.70
C ARG A 886 21.29 -10.86 16.14
N LYS A 887 20.53 -10.06 16.89
CA LYS A 887 20.84 -9.72 18.30
C LYS A 887 20.07 -10.61 19.30
N GLN A 888 19.30 -11.59 18.81
CA GLN A 888 18.36 -12.40 19.60
C GLN A 888 17.57 -11.57 20.62
N SER A 889 17.15 -10.37 20.21
CA SER A 889 16.50 -9.40 21.09
C SER A 889 15.08 -9.15 20.64
N ARG A 890 14.16 -9.00 21.59
CA ARG A 890 12.74 -8.75 21.33
C ARG A 890 12.24 -7.63 22.20
N THR A 891 11.65 -6.62 21.59
CA THR A 891 11.14 -5.42 22.27
C THR A 891 9.66 -5.30 22.00
N GLN A 892 8.84 -5.33 23.03
CA GLN A 892 7.39 -5.15 22.97
C GLN A 892 7.03 -3.83 23.64
N VAL A 893 6.26 -2.97 22.98
CA VAL A 893 5.89 -1.65 23.50
C VAL A 893 4.40 -1.42 23.29
N VAL A 894 3.75 -0.94 24.34
CA VAL A 894 2.46 -0.26 24.32
C VAL A 894 2.77 1.19 24.69
N PRO A 895 2.72 2.15 23.74
CA PRO A 895 3.15 3.53 23.98
C PRO A 895 2.52 4.10 25.25
N LEU A 896 3.31 4.85 26.03
CA LEU A 896 2.92 5.50 27.28
C LEU A 896 2.49 4.58 28.44
N LEU A 897 2.23 3.29 28.19
CA LEU A 897 1.76 2.35 29.22
C LEU A 897 2.81 1.32 29.60
N TYR A 898 3.47 0.68 28.64
CA TYR A 898 4.31 -0.48 28.91
C TYR A 898 5.41 -0.70 27.85
N GLY A 899 6.61 -1.05 28.29
CA GLY A 899 7.71 -1.47 27.44
C GLY A 899 8.39 -2.70 28.02
N ARG A 900 8.70 -3.68 27.19
CA ARG A 900 9.44 -4.89 27.54
C ARG A 900 10.57 -5.08 26.55
N ARG A 901 11.79 -5.30 27.01
CA ARG A 901 12.94 -5.59 26.17
C ARG A 901 13.64 -6.85 26.68
N GLN A 902 13.64 -7.90 25.87
CA GLN A 902 14.29 -9.16 26.13
C GLN A 902 15.54 -9.26 25.26
N THR A 903 16.64 -9.68 25.88
CA THR A 903 17.94 -10.00 25.28
C THR A 903 18.38 -11.37 25.82
N PRO A 904 19.40 -12.01 25.24
CA PRO A 904 19.91 -13.30 25.72
C PRO A 904 20.36 -13.26 27.18
N GLU A 905 20.84 -12.11 27.66
CA GLU A 905 21.34 -11.95 29.03
C GLU A 905 20.29 -11.37 29.99
N LYS A 906 19.41 -10.48 29.51
CA LYS A 906 18.58 -9.62 30.36
C LYS A 906 17.17 -9.41 29.82
N ILE A 907 16.20 -9.36 30.72
CA ILE A 907 14.79 -9.04 30.47
C ILE A 907 14.44 -7.78 31.26
N GLY A 908 14.26 -6.66 30.55
CA GLY A 908 13.81 -5.39 31.09
C GLY A 908 12.33 -5.16 30.84
N HIS A 909 11.68 -4.50 31.78
CA HIS A 909 10.30 -4.05 31.73
C HIS A 909 10.22 -2.60 32.22
N LEU A 910 9.27 -1.84 31.68
CA LEU A 910 8.99 -0.43 31.91
C LEU A 910 7.46 -0.28 31.91
N VAL A 911 6.89 0.41 32.88
CA VAL A 911 5.47 0.77 32.96
C VAL A 911 5.42 2.28 33.10
N GLY A 912 4.75 2.95 32.16
CA GLY A 912 4.69 4.41 32.05
C GLY A 912 6.04 5.11 31.86
N PRO A 913 6.06 6.40 31.53
CA PRO A 913 7.27 7.22 31.60
C PRO A 913 7.68 7.41 33.07
N GLY A 914 8.56 6.55 33.57
CA GLY A 914 9.16 6.67 34.90
C GLY A 914 8.37 6.03 36.06
N LEU A 915 7.15 5.53 35.88
CA LEU A 915 6.34 4.99 36.99
C LEU A 915 6.91 3.70 37.58
N ALA A 916 7.33 2.73 36.76
CA ALA A 916 8.05 1.55 37.22
C ALA A 916 8.96 0.97 36.13
N THR A 917 10.13 0.50 36.52
CA THR A 917 11.08 -0.25 35.68
C THR A 917 11.59 -1.44 36.47
N TRP A 918 11.69 -2.60 35.85
CA TRP A 918 12.41 -3.73 36.44
C TRP A 918 13.21 -4.50 35.41
N ARG A 919 14.38 -4.98 35.82
CA ARG A 919 15.30 -5.77 35.00
C ARG A 919 15.56 -7.07 35.75
N ARG A 920 15.47 -8.18 35.01
CA ARG A 920 15.78 -9.54 35.45
C ARG A 920 16.84 -10.11 34.53
N GLU A 921 17.72 -10.95 35.04
CA GLU A 921 18.59 -11.74 34.16
C GLU A 921 17.80 -12.88 33.49
N ALA A 922 18.28 -13.30 32.32
CA ALA A 922 17.70 -14.37 31.55
C ALA A 922 17.94 -15.74 32.22
N GLU A 923 17.21 -16.75 31.76
CA GLU A 923 17.22 -18.10 32.32
C GLU A 923 18.63 -18.73 32.18
N GLY A 924 19.33 -18.97 33.31
CA GLY A 924 20.69 -19.55 33.34
C GLY A 924 21.79 -18.69 34.00
N MET A 925 21.51 -17.42 34.33
CA MET A 925 22.45 -16.50 35.00
C MET A 925 22.07 -16.28 36.50
N PRO A 926 23.01 -15.84 37.38
CA PRO A 926 22.72 -15.63 38.80
C PRO A 926 21.55 -14.65 39.01
N PRO A 927 20.66 -14.87 40.00
CA PRO A 927 19.42 -14.13 40.13
C PRO A 927 19.64 -12.68 40.60
N ALA A 928 19.86 -11.78 39.65
CA ALA A 928 19.81 -10.33 39.85
C ALA A 928 18.46 -9.76 39.37
N LEU A 929 17.72 -9.15 40.30
CA LEU A 929 16.50 -8.40 40.03
C LEU A 929 16.77 -6.95 40.42
N HIS A 930 16.66 -6.01 39.49
CA HIS A 930 16.74 -4.58 39.79
C HIS A 930 15.39 -3.95 39.45
N TRP A 931 14.76 -3.25 40.37
CA TRP A 931 13.54 -2.50 40.10
C TRP A 931 13.67 -1.07 40.60
N ARG A 932 13.01 -0.13 39.92
CA ARG A 932 12.90 1.29 40.27
C ARG A 932 11.47 1.74 39.98
N ALA A 933 10.86 2.55 40.83
CA ALA A 933 9.49 3.03 40.75
C ALA A 933 9.40 4.52 41.12
N LEU A 934 8.25 5.14 40.81
CA LEU A 934 7.92 6.53 41.12
C LEU A 934 8.97 7.52 40.61
N PHE A 935 9.23 7.55 39.31
CA PHE A 935 10.23 8.41 38.65
C PHE A 935 11.65 8.19 39.18
N TRP A 936 11.98 6.95 39.49
CA TRP A 936 13.24 6.64 40.16
C TRP A 936 13.35 7.44 41.47
N LEU A 937 12.33 7.38 42.33
CA LEU A 937 12.47 7.82 43.72
C LEU A 937 12.72 6.63 44.65
N VAL A 938 12.21 5.45 44.29
CA VAL A 938 12.35 4.23 45.07
C VAL A 938 12.77 3.09 44.15
N GLY A 939 13.57 2.16 44.63
CA GLY A 939 14.00 1.00 43.89
C GLY A 939 14.70 0.00 44.80
N GLY A 940 15.11 -1.12 44.24
CA GLY A 940 15.89 -2.09 44.98
C GLY A 940 16.34 -3.22 44.07
N GLY A 941 17.34 -3.94 44.50
CA GLY A 941 17.79 -5.10 43.75
C GLY A 941 18.85 -5.93 44.43
N ASN A 942 19.48 -6.78 43.64
CA ASN A 942 20.58 -7.65 44.06
C ASN A 942 21.73 -7.46 43.06
N GLU A 943 22.89 -7.00 43.53
CA GLU A 943 24.14 -6.92 42.76
C GLU A 943 25.16 -7.82 43.49
N GLU A 944 25.74 -8.79 42.79
CA GLU A 944 26.81 -9.66 43.32
C GLU A 944 26.49 -10.44 44.63
N GLY A 945 25.20 -10.65 44.93
CA GLY A 945 24.75 -11.36 46.15
C GLY A 945 24.37 -10.45 47.31
N GLU A 946 24.62 -9.13 47.21
CA GLU A 946 24.17 -8.13 48.18
C GLU A 946 22.86 -7.46 47.74
N ARG A 947 21.86 -7.49 48.62
CA ARG A 947 20.60 -6.78 48.40
C ARG A 947 20.80 -5.30 48.69
N TYR A 948 20.22 -4.44 47.86
CA TYR A 948 20.20 -3.01 48.10
C TYR A 948 18.79 -2.43 47.93
N LEU A 949 18.48 -1.42 48.73
CA LEU A 949 17.35 -0.52 48.56
C LEU A 949 17.86 0.79 47.98
N TRP A 950 17.14 1.37 47.04
CA TRP A 950 17.53 2.60 46.37
C TRP A 950 16.45 3.66 46.64
N LEU A 951 16.81 4.78 47.25
CA LEU A 951 15.89 5.83 47.70
C LEU A 951 16.49 7.20 47.39
N PHE A 952 15.77 8.04 46.64
CA PHE A 952 16.16 9.42 46.29
C PHE A 952 17.61 9.57 45.77
N GLY A 953 18.10 8.59 44.99
CA GLY A 953 19.46 8.61 44.45
C GLY A 953 20.51 7.83 45.26
N ALA A 954 20.24 7.48 46.51
CA ALA A 954 21.17 6.75 47.39
C ALA A 954 20.92 5.23 47.38
N LYS A 955 22.00 4.43 47.34
CA LYS A 955 21.98 2.97 47.51
C LYS A 955 22.20 2.63 49.00
N ILE A 956 21.24 1.97 49.62
CA ILE A 956 21.27 1.47 50.99
C ILE A 956 21.48 -0.05 50.93
N LYS A 957 22.57 -0.56 51.50
CA LYS A 957 22.82 -2.01 51.58
C LYS A 957 21.86 -2.67 52.58
N LEU A 958 21.36 -3.85 52.24
CA LEU A 958 20.49 -4.68 53.07
C LEU A 958 21.18 -6.02 53.35
N GLU A 959 20.86 -6.62 54.50
CA GLU A 959 21.41 -7.92 54.87
C GLU A 959 21.12 -9.01 53.80
N PRO A 960 22.13 -9.85 53.49
CA PRO A 960 22.00 -10.91 52.52
C PRO A 960 20.99 -11.95 53.00
N LYS A 961 19.95 -12.20 52.18
CA LYS A 961 18.98 -13.27 52.41
C LYS A 961 19.14 -14.30 51.30
N ALA A 962 19.45 -15.55 51.66
CA ALA A 962 19.59 -16.65 50.71
C ALA A 962 18.32 -16.76 49.86
N LEU A 963 18.46 -16.58 48.55
CA LEU A 963 17.37 -16.76 47.60
C LEU A 963 17.18 -18.26 47.41
N ALA A 964 15.99 -18.77 47.73
CA ALA A 964 15.65 -20.17 47.52
C ALA A 964 15.91 -20.56 46.06
N PRO A 965 16.63 -21.68 45.80
CA PRO A 965 16.86 -22.15 44.43
C PRO A 965 15.52 -22.41 43.76
N ARG A 966 15.38 -21.90 42.54
CA ARG A 966 14.17 -22.05 41.74
C ARG A 966 14.05 -23.52 41.35
N LYS A 967 12.95 -24.19 41.74
CA LYS A 967 12.61 -25.54 41.27
C LYS A 967 12.74 -25.58 39.75
N THR A 968 13.71 -26.35 39.26
CA THR A 968 13.85 -26.76 37.87
C THR A 968 12.57 -27.47 37.47
N ARG A 969 11.68 -26.78 36.77
CA ARG A 969 10.52 -27.42 36.17
C ARG A 969 11.04 -28.21 34.98
N LYS A 970 11.34 -29.51 35.19
CA LYS A 970 11.50 -30.50 34.11
C LYS A 970 10.30 -30.33 33.18
N ARG A 971 10.53 -29.71 32.03
CA ARG A 971 9.54 -29.63 30.96
C ARG A 971 9.54 -31.02 30.33
N ARG A 972 8.52 -31.78 30.70
CA ARG A 972 8.19 -33.10 30.15
C ARG A 972 8.19 -32.99 28.63
N GLY A 973 8.97 -33.86 27.98
CA GLY A 973 9.17 -33.85 26.54
C GLY A 973 7.89 -33.99 25.74
N LYS A 974 7.91 -33.40 24.55
CA LYS A 974 7.14 -33.88 23.40
C LYS A 974 7.93 -33.53 22.13
N ASN A 975 8.67 -34.54 21.67
CA ASN A 975 9.26 -34.78 20.35
C ASN A 975 9.78 -33.57 19.56
N GLU A 976 11.09 -33.37 19.62
CA GLU A 976 11.91 -32.92 18.49
C GLU A 976 13.05 -33.93 18.34
N ASP A 977 12.80 -34.97 17.55
CA ASP A 977 13.84 -35.73 16.85
C ASP A 977 13.51 -35.60 15.37
N SER A 978 14.22 -34.72 14.67
CA SER A 978 14.86 -35.00 13.38
C SER A 978 15.44 -33.73 12.79
N GLU A 979 16.63 -33.89 12.21
CA GLU A 979 17.32 -32.98 11.28
C GLU A 979 18.39 -32.06 11.86
N SER A 980 19.51 -32.68 12.24
CA SER A 980 20.82 -32.19 11.80
C SER A 980 21.18 -32.85 10.46
N THR A 981 21.30 -32.03 9.41
CA THR A 981 22.10 -32.14 8.16
C THR A 981 22.20 -33.50 7.44
N PRO A 982 22.03 -33.51 6.10
CA PRO A 982 23.24 -33.39 5.29
C PRO A 982 23.09 -32.53 4.03
N GLU A 983 24.27 -32.21 3.51
CA GLU A 983 24.66 -31.79 2.17
C GLU A 983 23.62 -31.69 1.05
N SER A 984 23.86 -30.65 0.26
CA SER A 984 23.26 -30.32 -1.02
C SER A 984 23.38 -31.44 -2.08
N THR A 985 22.24 -31.91 -2.57
CA THR A 985 22.06 -32.43 -3.93
C THR A 985 20.67 -32.02 -4.46
N PRO A 986 20.51 -31.69 -5.76
CA PRO A 986 19.40 -30.86 -6.23
C PRO A 986 18.25 -31.69 -6.82
N GLU A 987 17.38 -32.29 -6.00
CA GLU A 987 16.13 -32.89 -6.48
C GLU A 987 15.01 -32.76 -5.43
N SER A 988 14.14 -31.75 -5.57
CA SER A 988 12.76 -31.76 -5.01
C SER A 988 11.94 -30.49 -5.36
N MET A 989 11.93 -30.07 -6.63
CA MET A 989 11.00 -29.02 -7.11
C MET A 989 9.53 -29.50 -7.25
N GLY A 990 9.22 -30.76 -6.94
CA GLY A 990 7.88 -31.34 -7.11
C GLY A 990 6.90 -31.08 -5.95
N ASP A 991 7.37 -31.08 -4.71
CA ASP A 991 6.47 -31.14 -3.54
C ASP A 991 5.92 -29.77 -3.09
N GLU A 992 6.57 -28.67 -3.46
CA GLU A 992 6.10 -27.33 -3.12
C GLU A 992 4.95 -26.84 -4.03
N ALA A 993 4.82 -27.42 -5.23
CA ALA A 993 3.72 -27.14 -6.16
C ALA A 993 2.40 -27.76 -5.66
N ALA A 994 2.44 -29.02 -5.20
CA ALA A 994 1.27 -29.74 -4.69
C ALA A 994 0.70 -29.10 -3.41
N ARG A 995 1.56 -28.58 -2.54
CA ARG A 995 1.16 -27.89 -1.31
C ARG A 995 0.51 -26.52 -1.57
N ASN A 996 0.89 -25.84 -2.66
CA ASN A 996 0.26 -24.59 -3.07
C ASN A 996 -1.08 -24.81 -3.81
N GLU A 997 -1.20 -25.90 -4.59
CA GLU A 997 -2.48 -26.33 -5.19
C GLU A 997 -3.54 -26.68 -4.13
N ALA A 998 -3.13 -27.32 -3.04
CA ALA A 998 -4.03 -27.66 -1.93
C ALA A 998 -4.57 -26.42 -1.19
N ILE A 999 -3.84 -25.30 -1.21
CA ILE A 999 -4.27 -24.03 -0.62
C ILE A 999 -5.16 -23.24 -1.59
N GLU A 1000 -4.92 -23.32 -2.91
CA GLU A 1000 -5.79 -22.74 -3.95
C GLU A 1000 -7.17 -23.44 -4.02
N ALA A 1001 -7.23 -24.77 -3.86
CA ALA A 1001 -8.48 -25.53 -3.82
C ALA A 1001 -9.35 -25.23 -2.57
N ALA A 1002 -8.74 -24.77 -1.48
CA ALA A 1002 -9.44 -24.42 -0.24
C ALA A 1002 -10.06 -23.00 -0.28
N TYR A 1003 -9.51 -22.09 -1.09
CA TYR A 1003 -10.01 -20.71 -1.19
C TYR A 1003 -11.10 -20.52 -2.26
N LEU A 1004 -11.25 -21.43 -3.22
CA LEU A 1004 -12.26 -21.39 -4.29
C LEU A 1004 -13.55 -22.17 -3.96
N ARG A 1005 -13.70 -22.66 -2.72
CA ARG A 1005 -14.92 -23.32 -2.19
C ARG A 1005 -15.73 -22.44 -1.21
N LEU A 1006 -15.43 -21.13 -1.17
CA LEU A 1006 -16.26 -20.06 -0.62
C LEU A 1006 -16.59 -19.11 -1.76
#